data_AF-A0AB34J2S6-F1
#
_entry.id   AF-A0AB34J2S6-F1
#
_cell.length_a   1.000
_cell.length_b   1.000
_cell.length_c   1.000
_cell.angle_alpha   90.00
_cell.angle_beta   90.00
_cell.angle_gamma   90.00
#
_symmetry.space_group_name_H-M   'P 1'
#
loop_
_entity.id
_entity.type
_entity.pdbx_description
1 polymer ?
#
loop_
_entity_poly.entity_id
_entity_poly.type
_entity_poly.pdbx_seq_one_letter_code
_entity_poly.pdbx_strand_id
1 'polypeptide(L)'
;MTTLDAALDQVGFGWAQSTIILATGLVWSGDAMELGVMAFLVPVMKQHWDMSQAQADMLASIVFVGMLVGAPLWGMLSDSLGRRTTWLVTTAVTAVGGLASAAVPDRSVSAFIASRALVGVGVSGTNLGFTLASEFLPTRTRGRALVLFEVFFSLGSIFEVLVAATVLPSCGWRLMLVLTTLPLLGALLLSPWVPESPRLDCVRNNPGRAVSTLQRLAARNGRPPLDVDGLEIRSGDGDRLLAASRSSGGEWHARLAHQLRVLMHPSLRRTVIGLSLGWFCCTFSYFGIVMLTPKVMSATPLASPPYPPSAPSTNPPPAAPPPLGCTAHFSYVASLVISCAEVPGILASAAFINRLGRRWTALLTVGGCSVCLLLLSLVQLNQSSKAIGWAFARALALGGYSALYVLTAEALPTEVRSSGFGLVSLSSRLAGTLTPYVAGSVFEQSHSVALLCYALSGLRTTPSHPAKLAPSHDTSPRRGPLPPLIPPLRFALVEEGIYRGAYPSLVNLRFLQRLQLRTVVSLLPEAPTPDLLAWCELHGIRNHAERIAVFKDEVTLTQERAAAILQILILPERQPVYVHCLDGVSVTGTLLMCMRKLQRWVPACYVAEFQRFAGQGSEVVSAPAAHISHFVESFKPDIVTAEMSRVPEWLDSLRAMASRSASAEQARTVRADGFGGSTPLGVHSAPRTLPFDRLTSEEPFDRRETDATALTAWARERVDSAPAAPQAFAQTSLHPPLSSSLQALALEGLTMGPTMVLHEPGEVDRSENA
;
A
#
# COMPACT_ATOMS: atom_id res chain seq x y z
N MET A 1 -24.37 -9.98 -0.03
CA MET A 1 -23.20 -9.06 -0.02
C MET A 1 -21.95 -9.74 -0.56
N THR A 2 -21.59 -9.45 -1.81
CA THR A 2 -20.35 -9.90 -2.46
C THR A 2 -19.37 -8.73 -2.54
N THR A 3 -18.11 -8.92 -2.11
CA THR A 3 -17.06 -7.90 -2.31
C THR A 3 -16.58 -7.90 -3.75
N LEU A 4 -15.99 -6.78 -4.21
CA LEU A 4 -15.50 -6.67 -5.58
C LEU A 4 -14.42 -7.71 -5.93
N ASP A 5 -13.50 -8.01 -5.01
CA ASP A 5 -12.52 -9.09 -5.21
C ASP A 5 -13.19 -10.48 -5.25
N ALA A 6 -14.25 -10.71 -4.45
CA ALA A 6 -15.02 -11.97 -4.53
C ALA A 6 -15.79 -12.10 -5.86
N ALA A 7 -16.34 -11.00 -6.40
CA ALA A 7 -16.96 -10.99 -7.73
C ALA A 7 -15.92 -11.27 -8.84
N LEU A 8 -14.72 -10.70 -8.74
CA LEU A 8 -13.61 -11.02 -9.66
C LEU A 8 -13.16 -12.49 -9.55
N ASP A 9 -13.12 -13.05 -8.33
CA ASP A 9 -12.83 -14.47 -8.12
C ASP A 9 -13.93 -15.40 -8.66
N GLN A 10 -15.21 -14.98 -8.66
CA GLN A 10 -16.32 -15.69 -9.33
C GLN A 10 -16.27 -15.61 -10.86
N VAL A 11 -15.94 -14.44 -11.44
CA VAL A 11 -15.66 -14.28 -12.89
C VAL A 11 -14.51 -15.20 -13.32
N GLY A 12 -13.53 -15.41 -12.43
CA GLY A 12 -12.39 -16.27 -12.65
C GLY A 12 -11.44 -15.75 -13.73
N PHE A 13 -10.40 -16.52 -14.02
CA PHE A 13 -9.47 -16.23 -15.12
C PHE A 13 -9.98 -16.92 -16.39
N GLY A 14 -10.16 -16.16 -17.47
CA GLY A 14 -10.60 -16.67 -18.77
C GLY A 14 -10.22 -15.75 -19.92
N TRP A 15 -10.88 -15.93 -21.07
CA TRP A 15 -10.58 -15.22 -22.32
C TRP A 15 -10.58 -13.69 -22.15
N ALA A 16 -11.46 -13.14 -21.31
CA ALA A 16 -11.52 -11.70 -21.09
C ALA A 16 -10.24 -11.17 -20.42
N GLN A 17 -9.75 -11.83 -19.36
CA GLN A 17 -8.50 -11.47 -18.70
C GLN A 17 -7.29 -11.69 -19.62
N SER A 18 -7.25 -12.80 -20.35
CA SER A 18 -6.19 -13.06 -21.34
C SER A 18 -6.12 -11.97 -22.42
N THR A 19 -7.27 -11.50 -22.92
CA THR A 19 -7.33 -10.41 -23.92
C THR A 19 -6.82 -9.09 -23.34
N ILE A 20 -7.18 -8.78 -22.08
CA ILE A 20 -6.72 -7.57 -21.40
C ILE A 20 -5.20 -7.61 -21.17
N ILE A 21 -4.67 -8.74 -20.67
CA ILE A 21 -3.23 -8.96 -20.46
C ILE A 21 -2.47 -8.90 -21.79
N LEU A 22 -3.00 -9.46 -22.87
CA LEU A 22 -2.38 -9.39 -24.19
C LEU A 22 -2.35 -7.95 -24.70
N ALA A 23 -3.45 -7.20 -24.61
CA ALA A 23 -3.51 -5.83 -25.08
C ALA A 23 -2.57 -4.91 -24.29
N THR A 24 -2.57 -4.98 -22.95
CA THR A 24 -1.66 -4.16 -22.12
C THR A 24 -0.21 -4.64 -22.19
N GLY A 25 0.02 -5.95 -22.38
CA GLY A 25 1.34 -6.56 -22.58
C GLY A 25 1.97 -6.21 -23.92
N LEU A 26 1.19 -6.09 -25.00
CA LEU A 26 1.69 -5.59 -26.29
C LEU A 26 2.21 -4.16 -26.19
N VAL A 27 1.58 -3.31 -25.35
CA VAL A 27 2.13 -1.98 -25.04
C VAL A 27 3.45 -2.08 -24.29
N TRP A 28 3.52 -2.92 -23.24
CA TRP A 28 4.75 -3.14 -22.47
C TRP A 28 5.90 -3.68 -23.32
N SER A 29 5.58 -4.49 -24.34
CA SER A 29 6.52 -4.96 -25.35
C SER A 29 6.96 -3.85 -26.29
N GLY A 30 6.03 -3.03 -26.81
CA GLY A 30 6.34 -1.85 -27.62
C GLY A 30 7.19 -0.81 -26.90
N ASP A 31 6.98 -0.62 -25.59
CA ASP A 31 7.80 0.26 -24.75
C ASP A 31 9.25 -0.24 -24.65
N ALA A 32 9.45 -1.55 -24.48
CA ALA A 32 10.78 -2.15 -24.48
C ALA A 32 11.48 -2.00 -25.84
N MET A 33 10.74 -2.12 -26.95
CA MET A 33 11.27 -1.86 -28.29
C MET A 33 11.63 -0.37 -28.48
N GLU A 34 10.75 0.57 -28.11
CA GLU A 34 10.99 2.01 -28.24
C GLU A 34 12.14 2.55 -27.36
N LEU A 35 12.45 1.88 -26.25
CA LEU A 35 13.63 2.16 -25.43
C LEU A 35 14.88 1.42 -25.94
N GLY A 36 14.72 0.20 -26.45
CA GLY A 36 15.81 -0.63 -26.99
C GLY A 36 16.37 -0.14 -28.32
N VAL A 37 15.51 0.37 -29.22
CA VAL A 37 15.88 0.83 -30.57
C VAL A 37 16.94 1.92 -30.54
N MET A 38 16.96 2.75 -29.49
CA MET A 38 17.99 3.79 -29.28
C MET A 38 19.41 3.23 -29.23
N ALA A 39 19.62 2.00 -28.74
CA ALA A 39 20.95 1.39 -28.64
C ALA A 39 21.58 1.10 -30.02
N PHE A 40 20.76 0.79 -31.03
CA PHE A 40 21.19 0.57 -32.42
C PHE A 40 21.08 1.84 -33.27
N LEU A 41 20.05 2.64 -33.02
CA LEU A 41 19.72 3.83 -33.81
C LEU A 41 20.70 4.98 -33.58
N VAL A 42 21.10 5.25 -32.34
CA VAL A 42 21.95 6.42 -32.01
C VAL A 42 23.31 6.37 -32.73
N PRO A 43 24.05 5.25 -32.80
CA PRO A 43 25.26 5.16 -33.62
C PRO A 43 25.01 5.41 -35.11
N VAL A 44 23.90 4.91 -35.67
CA VAL A 44 23.55 5.10 -37.08
C VAL A 44 23.19 6.55 -37.37
N MET A 45 22.43 7.22 -36.48
CA MET A 45 22.09 8.63 -36.61
C MET A 45 23.32 9.54 -36.45
N LYS A 46 24.26 9.18 -35.55
CA LYS A 46 25.55 9.88 -35.42
C LYS A 46 26.30 9.90 -36.75
N GLN A 47 26.35 8.77 -37.46
CA GLN A 47 27.00 8.68 -38.78
C GLN A 47 26.19 9.34 -39.90
N HIS A 48 24.86 9.20 -39.92
CA HIS A 48 23.98 9.71 -40.99
C HIS A 48 23.89 11.24 -41.03
N TRP A 49 23.92 11.89 -39.86
CA TRP A 49 23.80 13.35 -39.71
C TRP A 49 25.07 14.05 -39.22
N ASP A 50 26.22 13.36 -39.22
CA ASP A 50 27.51 13.86 -38.71
C ASP A 50 27.39 14.54 -37.34
N MET A 51 26.68 13.86 -36.42
CA MET A 51 26.34 14.44 -35.12
C MET A 51 27.54 14.43 -34.19
N SER A 52 27.75 15.52 -33.46
CA SER A 52 28.68 15.53 -32.32
C SER A 52 28.25 14.52 -31.25
N GLN A 53 29.19 14.00 -30.45
CA GLN A 53 28.85 13.03 -29.40
C GLN A 53 27.85 13.57 -28.39
N ALA A 54 27.91 14.86 -28.05
CA ALA A 54 26.94 15.51 -27.18
C ALA A 54 25.50 15.51 -27.77
N GLN A 55 25.36 15.66 -29.08
CA GLN A 55 24.05 15.56 -29.75
C GLN A 55 23.54 14.11 -29.80
N ALA A 56 24.42 13.14 -29.99
CA ALA A 56 24.07 11.71 -29.96
C ALA A 56 23.63 11.28 -28.54
N ASP A 57 24.32 11.73 -27.51
CA ASP A 57 23.95 11.48 -26.10
C ASP A 57 22.64 12.18 -25.74
N MET A 58 22.45 13.42 -26.18
CA MET A 58 21.19 14.15 -26.00
C MET A 58 20.01 13.45 -26.68
N LEU A 59 20.19 12.94 -27.91
CA LEU A 59 19.18 12.17 -28.64
C LEU A 59 18.78 10.88 -27.89
N ALA A 60 19.75 10.19 -27.28
CA ALA A 60 19.49 9.01 -26.46
C ALA A 60 18.79 9.36 -25.14
N SER A 61 19.16 10.48 -24.49
CA SER A 61 18.58 10.93 -23.23
C SER A 61 17.20 11.59 -23.37
N ILE A 62 16.85 12.17 -24.52
CA ILE A 62 15.60 12.95 -24.69
C ILE A 62 14.35 12.10 -24.45
N VAL A 63 14.39 10.80 -24.75
CA VAL A 63 13.30 9.87 -24.47
C VAL A 63 13.06 9.80 -22.96
N PHE A 64 14.11 9.63 -22.15
CA PHE A 64 13.99 9.61 -20.68
C PHE A 64 13.57 10.96 -20.08
N VAL A 65 13.99 12.08 -20.69
CA VAL A 65 13.49 13.43 -20.32
C VAL A 65 11.99 13.55 -20.61
N GLY A 66 11.54 13.08 -21.79
CA GLY A 66 10.11 12.98 -22.11
C GLY A 66 9.35 12.14 -21.08
N MET A 67 9.93 11.03 -20.62
CA MET A 67 9.31 10.20 -19.59
C MET A 67 9.19 10.90 -18.23
N LEU A 68 10.18 11.74 -17.88
CA LEU A 68 10.19 12.53 -16.65
C LEU A 68 9.04 13.54 -16.62
N VAL A 69 8.75 14.15 -17.78
CA VAL A 69 7.65 15.12 -17.97
C VAL A 69 6.29 14.42 -18.07
N GLY A 70 6.20 13.31 -18.80
CA GLY A 70 4.94 12.61 -19.04
C GLY A 70 4.38 11.88 -17.80
N ALA A 71 5.24 11.31 -16.95
CA ALA A 71 4.81 10.52 -15.79
C ALA A 71 3.80 11.24 -14.86
N PRO A 72 4.03 12.48 -14.40
CA PRO A 72 3.04 13.22 -13.59
C PRO A 72 1.79 13.60 -14.39
N LEU A 73 1.93 13.94 -15.68
CA LEU A 73 0.80 14.33 -16.55
C LEU A 73 -0.20 13.17 -16.69
N TRP A 74 0.28 11.97 -17.04
CA TRP A 74 -0.57 10.79 -17.19
C TRP A 74 -1.14 10.29 -15.86
N GLY A 75 -0.42 10.46 -14.74
CA GLY A 75 -0.95 10.15 -13.41
C GLY A 75 -2.22 10.95 -13.11
N MET A 76 -2.16 12.28 -13.23
CA MET A 76 -3.31 13.18 -13.02
C MET A 76 -4.44 12.91 -14.04
N LEU A 77 -4.09 12.64 -15.30
CA LEU A 77 -5.08 12.38 -16.35
C LEU A 77 -5.79 11.03 -16.16
N SER A 78 -5.11 10.03 -15.60
CA SER A 78 -5.67 8.70 -15.34
C SER A 78 -6.73 8.70 -14.24
N ASP A 79 -6.56 9.53 -13.22
CA ASP A 79 -7.56 9.69 -12.16
C ASP A 79 -8.79 10.48 -12.63
N SER A 80 -8.62 11.40 -13.58
CA SER A 80 -9.69 12.29 -14.10
C SER A 80 -10.44 11.73 -15.33
N LEU A 81 -9.76 11.30 -16.40
CA LEU A 81 -10.41 10.69 -17.58
C LEU A 81 -10.78 9.22 -17.35
N GLY A 82 -9.86 8.44 -16.77
CA GLY A 82 -10.05 7.02 -16.48
C GLY A 82 -8.86 6.17 -16.91
N ARG A 83 -8.74 4.96 -16.35
CA ARG A 83 -7.56 4.09 -16.52
C ARG A 83 -7.44 3.62 -17.97
N ARG A 84 -8.52 3.11 -18.56
CA ARG A 84 -8.58 2.68 -19.98
C ARG A 84 -8.36 3.85 -20.93
N THR A 85 -9.04 4.97 -20.71
CA THR A 85 -8.97 6.13 -21.61
C THR A 85 -7.55 6.71 -21.65
N THR A 86 -6.90 6.85 -20.49
CA THR A 86 -5.53 7.38 -20.43
C THR A 86 -4.50 6.39 -20.95
N TRP A 87 -4.68 5.08 -20.72
CA TRP A 87 -3.88 4.04 -21.38
C TRP A 87 -4.01 4.08 -22.91
N LEU A 88 -5.21 4.33 -23.45
CA LEU A 88 -5.42 4.48 -24.89
C LEU A 88 -4.70 5.71 -25.46
N VAL A 89 -4.88 6.88 -24.83
CA VAL A 89 -4.28 8.14 -25.29
C VAL A 89 -2.75 8.05 -25.23
N THR A 90 -2.18 7.50 -24.16
CA THR A 90 -0.72 7.41 -24.01
C THR A 90 -0.11 6.45 -25.03
N THR A 91 -0.74 5.29 -25.32
CA THR A 91 -0.30 4.37 -26.39
C THR A 91 -0.40 5.02 -27.78
N ALA A 92 -1.46 5.80 -28.04
CA ALA A 92 -1.61 6.55 -29.29
C ALA A 92 -0.52 7.63 -29.44
N VAL A 93 -0.18 8.35 -28.37
CA VAL A 93 0.93 9.33 -28.37
C VAL A 93 2.28 8.66 -28.64
N THR A 94 2.56 7.49 -28.03
CA THR A 94 3.77 6.72 -28.31
C THR A 94 3.83 6.30 -29.78
N ALA A 95 2.76 5.69 -30.31
CA ALA A 95 2.71 5.22 -31.69
C ALA A 95 2.84 6.36 -32.72
N VAL A 96 2.17 7.50 -32.49
CA VAL A 96 2.30 8.70 -33.33
C VAL A 96 3.72 9.25 -33.26
N GLY A 97 4.35 9.30 -32.09
CA GLY A 97 5.73 9.74 -31.94
C GLY A 97 6.74 8.86 -32.68
N GLY A 98 6.57 7.54 -32.63
CA GLY A 98 7.43 6.57 -33.32
C GLY A 98 7.28 6.65 -34.84
N LEU A 99 6.05 6.68 -35.35
CA LEU A 99 5.76 6.86 -36.78
C LEU A 99 6.23 8.23 -37.29
N ALA A 100 6.01 9.30 -36.52
CA ALA A 100 6.53 10.63 -36.84
C ALA A 100 8.06 10.63 -36.91
N SER A 101 8.74 9.89 -36.03
CA SER A 101 10.20 9.74 -36.05
C SER A 101 10.72 9.08 -37.34
N ALA A 102 9.99 8.09 -37.88
CA ALA A 102 10.33 7.48 -39.17
C ALA A 102 10.08 8.42 -40.37
N ALA A 103 9.08 9.30 -40.26
CA ALA A 103 8.67 10.25 -41.29
C ALA A 103 9.50 11.55 -41.34
N VAL A 104 10.46 11.76 -40.42
CA VAL A 104 11.25 13.01 -40.38
C VAL A 104 12.13 13.16 -41.65
N PRO A 105 12.13 14.34 -42.31
CA PRO A 105 13.02 14.61 -43.43
C PRO A 105 14.50 14.60 -43.04
N ASP A 106 15.38 14.14 -43.94
CA ASP A 106 16.83 13.98 -43.69
C ASP A 106 17.59 15.27 -43.31
N ARG A 107 16.96 16.44 -43.35
CA ARG A 107 17.58 17.73 -42.99
C ARG A 107 17.17 18.26 -41.60
N SER A 108 16.39 17.52 -40.81
CA SER A 108 15.81 18.04 -39.55
C SER A 108 16.08 17.17 -38.32
N VAL A 109 17.32 17.25 -37.81
CA VAL A 109 17.71 16.59 -36.55
C VAL A 109 16.86 17.06 -35.36
N SER A 110 16.45 18.34 -35.33
CA SER A 110 15.61 18.90 -34.26
C SER A 110 14.19 18.32 -34.26
N ALA A 111 13.57 18.12 -35.43
CA ALA A 111 12.26 17.47 -35.53
C ALA A 111 12.34 16.00 -35.07
N PHE A 112 13.44 15.30 -35.37
CA PHE A 112 13.68 13.94 -34.90
C PHE A 112 13.85 13.86 -33.38
N ILE A 113 14.62 14.77 -32.78
CA ILE A 113 14.76 14.86 -31.32
C ILE A 113 13.39 15.18 -30.67
N ALA A 114 12.58 16.05 -31.27
CA ALA A 114 11.24 16.36 -30.79
C ALA A 114 10.25 15.18 -30.89
N SER A 115 10.28 14.40 -31.97
CA SER A 115 9.44 13.20 -32.11
C SER A 115 9.88 12.09 -31.13
N ARG A 116 11.19 11.94 -30.87
CA ARG A 116 11.70 11.05 -29.80
C ARG A 116 11.29 11.53 -28.41
N ALA A 117 11.28 12.83 -28.15
CA ALA A 117 10.76 13.39 -26.89
C ALA A 117 9.28 13.05 -26.68
N LEU A 118 8.46 13.15 -27.75
CA LEU A 118 7.04 12.80 -27.73
C LEU A 118 6.81 11.31 -27.43
N VAL A 119 7.63 10.41 -27.99
CA VAL A 119 7.65 8.99 -27.60
C VAL A 119 7.94 8.85 -26.12
N GLY A 120 8.98 9.51 -25.61
CA GLY A 120 9.29 9.53 -24.18
C GLY A 120 8.11 9.92 -23.29
N VAL A 121 7.38 10.97 -23.67
CA VAL A 121 6.14 11.36 -23.00
C VAL A 121 5.13 10.22 -23.02
N GLY A 122 4.86 9.61 -24.18
CA GLY A 122 3.92 8.48 -24.32
C GLY A 122 4.29 7.24 -23.50
N VAL A 123 5.55 6.78 -23.54
CA VAL A 123 6.03 5.57 -22.83
C VAL A 123 5.91 5.72 -21.30
N SER A 124 5.87 6.94 -20.75
CA SER A 124 5.70 7.09 -19.30
C SER A 124 4.31 6.74 -18.78
N GLY A 125 3.25 6.93 -19.58
CA GLY A 125 1.87 6.65 -19.17
C GLY A 125 1.48 5.18 -19.29
N THR A 126 2.22 4.37 -20.05
CA THR A 126 1.86 2.96 -20.34
C THR A 126 1.89 2.04 -19.12
N ASN A 127 2.60 2.43 -18.06
CA ASN A 127 2.57 1.80 -16.73
C ASN A 127 1.13 1.66 -16.18
N LEU A 128 0.19 2.49 -16.63
CA LEU A 128 -1.25 2.35 -16.35
C LEU A 128 -1.84 1.02 -16.86
N GLY A 129 -1.26 0.42 -17.90
CA GLY A 129 -1.65 -0.90 -18.42
C GLY A 129 -1.40 -2.03 -17.42
N PHE A 130 -0.30 -1.96 -16.65
CA PHE A 130 -0.03 -2.89 -15.54
C PHE A 130 -1.08 -2.72 -14.43
N THR A 131 -1.37 -1.47 -14.05
CA THR A 131 -2.43 -1.18 -13.06
C THR A 131 -3.78 -1.71 -13.54
N LEU A 132 -4.18 -1.38 -14.77
CA LEU A 132 -5.44 -1.83 -15.38
C LEU A 132 -5.55 -3.36 -15.38
N ALA A 133 -4.52 -4.07 -15.84
CA ALA A 133 -4.49 -5.53 -15.80
C ALA A 133 -4.62 -6.09 -14.36
N SER A 134 -3.94 -5.49 -13.39
CA SER A 134 -4.01 -5.89 -11.97
C SER A 134 -5.41 -5.76 -11.34
N GLU A 135 -6.25 -4.88 -11.90
CA GLU A 135 -7.61 -4.58 -11.43
C GLU A 135 -8.66 -5.55 -11.99
N PHE A 136 -8.37 -6.27 -13.08
CA PHE A 136 -9.22 -7.33 -13.64
C PHE A 136 -8.84 -8.76 -13.22
N LEU A 137 -7.71 -8.92 -12.53
CA LEU A 137 -7.15 -10.22 -12.18
C LEU A 137 -7.75 -10.80 -10.88
N PRO A 138 -8.25 -12.05 -10.88
CA PRO A 138 -8.70 -12.76 -9.68
C PRO A 138 -7.60 -12.87 -8.61
N THR A 139 -7.96 -12.80 -7.34
CA THR A 139 -7.04 -12.72 -6.19
C THR A 139 -6.03 -13.87 -6.17
N ARG A 140 -6.49 -15.09 -6.48
CA ARG A 140 -5.63 -16.30 -6.48
C ARG A 140 -4.61 -16.35 -7.60
N THR A 141 -4.90 -15.79 -8.77
CA THR A 141 -4.03 -15.84 -9.97
C THR A 141 -3.25 -14.55 -10.19
N ARG A 142 -3.67 -13.43 -9.59
CA ARG A 142 -3.10 -12.08 -9.75
C ARG A 142 -1.57 -12.06 -9.68
N GLY A 143 -0.98 -12.61 -8.63
CA GLY A 143 0.49 -12.62 -8.47
C GLY A 143 1.24 -13.33 -9.59
N ARG A 144 0.75 -14.50 -10.06
CA ARG A 144 1.39 -15.27 -11.13
C ARG A 144 1.22 -14.56 -12.48
N ALA A 145 0.04 -13.99 -12.75
CA ALA A 145 -0.24 -13.26 -13.97
C ALA A 145 0.56 -11.95 -14.07
N LEU A 146 0.79 -11.23 -12.97
CA LEU A 146 1.63 -10.02 -12.97
C LEU A 146 3.13 -10.33 -13.17
N VAL A 147 3.62 -11.49 -12.71
CA VAL A 147 4.99 -11.92 -13.05
C VAL A 147 5.11 -12.29 -14.54
N LEU A 148 4.09 -12.96 -15.10
CA LEU A 148 4.04 -13.26 -16.53
C LEU A 148 3.88 -12.00 -17.40
N PHE A 149 3.30 -10.92 -16.85
CA PHE A 149 3.22 -9.62 -17.53
C PHE A 149 4.60 -9.03 -17.84
N GLU A 150 5.56 -9.15 -16.92
CA GLU A 150 6.94 -8.63 -17.13
C GLU A 150 7.66 -9.31 -18.30
N VAL A 151 7.28 -10.56 -18.64
CA VAL A 151 7.87 -11.28 -19.79
C VAL A 151 7.61 -10.55 -21.11
N PHE A 152 6.52 -9.77 -21.23
CA PHE A 152 6.26 -8.97 -22.43
C PHE A 152 7.35 -7.91 -22.68
N PHE A 153 7.96 -7.36 -21.63
CA PHE A 153 9.09 -6.43 -21.77
C PHE A 153 10.27 -7.13 -22.46
N SER A 154 10.62 -8.32 -21.98
CA SER A 154 11.71 -9.13 -22.55
C SER A 154 11.41 -9.63 -23.96
N LEU A 155 10.15 -9.96 -24.26
CA LEU A 155 9.75 -10.25 -25.64
C LEU A 155 9.98 -9.03 -26.54
N GLY A 156 9.66 -7.82 -26.07
CA GLY A 156 9.98 -6.59 -26.79
C GLY A 156 11.48 -6.39 -27.00
N SER A 157 12.29 -6.53 -25.94
CA SER A 157 13.77 -6.52 -26.04
C SER A 157 14.31 -7.50 -27.09
N ILE A 158 13.76 -8.71 -27.16
CA ILE A 158 14.15 -9.75 -28.12
C ILE A 158 13.71 -9.38 -29.54
N PHE A 159 12.45 -8.95 -29.72
CA PHE A 159 11.92 -8.56 -31.03
C PHE A 159 12.67 -7.35 -31.61
N GLU A 160 13.03 -6.36 -30.80
CA GLU A 160 13.81 -5.20 -31.26
C GLU A 160 15.18 -5.62 -31.83
N VAL A 161 15.89 -6.53 -31.16
CA VAL A 161 17.17 -7.05 -31.68
C VAL A 161 16.96 -7.82 -33.00
N LEU A 162 15.87 -8.57 -33.15
CA LEU A 162 15.55 -9.29 -34.40
C LEU A 162 15.18 -8.34 -35.55
N VAL A 163 14.42 -7.28 -35.26
CA VAL A 163 14.11 -6.22 -36.23
C VAL A 163 15.39 -5.51 -36.64
N ALA A 164 16.22 -5.07 -35.68
CA ALA A 164 17.51 -4.44 -35.96
C ALA A 164 18.42 -5.36 -36.81
N ALA A 165 18.50 -6.66 -36.51
CA ALA A 165 19.33 -7.61 -37.25
C ALA A 165 18.92 -7.81 -38.71
N THR A 166 17.63 -7.76 -39.01
CA THR A 166 17.08 -8.10 -40.34
C THR A 166 16.79 -6.87 -41.19
N VAL A 167 16.38 -5.77 -40.57
CA VAL A 167 15.85 -4.57 -41.25
C VAL A 167 16.91 -3.49 -41.38
N LEU A 168 17.74 -3.27 -40.35
CA LEU A 168 18.73 -2.19 -40.36
C LEU A 168 19.76 -2.32 -41.51
N PRO A 169 20.31 -3.52 -41.84
CA PRO A 169 21.24 -3.69 -42.95
C PRO A 169 20.57 -3.61 -44.34
N SER A 170 19.29 -4.00 -44.43
CA SER A 170 18.61 -4.28 -45.71
C SER A 170 17.69 -3.15 -46.17
N CYS A 171 16.99 -2.53 -45.23
CA CYS A 171 15.90 -1.58 -45.48
C CYS A 171 16.09 -0.24 -44.74
N GLY A 172 17.13 -0.13 -43.91
CA GLY A 172 17.51 1.08 -43.20
C GLY A 172 16.67 1.42 -41.96
N TRP A 173 17.08 2.48 -41.29
CA TRP A 173 16.59 2.89 -39.97
C TRP A 173 15.11 3.34 -39.94
N ARG A 174 14.57 3.83 -41.05
CA ARG A 174 13.17 4.29 -41.15
C ARG A 174 12.20 3.13 -40.99
N LEU A 175 12.42 2.03 -41.71
CA LEU A 175 11.55 0.85 -41.60
C LEU A 175 11.69 0.19 -40.24
N MET A 176 12.89 0.18 -39.64
CA MET A 176 13.11 -0.27 -38.27
C MET A 176 12.18 0.46 -37.28
N LEU A 177 12.17 1.80 -37.29
CA LEU A 177 11.26 2.60 -36.45
C LEU A 177 9.78 2.29 -36.68
N VAL A 178 9.34 2.11 -37.93
CA VAL A 178 7.94 1.73 -38.21
C VAL A 178 7.61 0.36 -37.59
N LEU A 179 8.52 -0.62 -37.73
CA LEU A 179 8.31 -1.96 -37.19
C LEU A 179 8.37 -1.99 -35.64
N THR A 180 9.21 -1.17 -35.01
CA THR A 180 9.23 -0.93 -33.56
C THR A 180 7.86 -0.45 -33.02
N THR A 181 7.08 0.32 -33.80
CA THR A 181 5.73 0.76 -33.38
C THR A 181 4.62 -0.30 -33.52
N LEU A 182 4.84 -1.42 -34.20
CA LEU A 182 3.78 -2.39 -34.51
C LEU A 182 3.06 -2.97 -33.27
N PRO A 183 3.71 -3.31 -32.14
CA PRO A 183 3.00 -3.81 -30.96
C PRO A 183 2.03 -2.78 -30.38
N LEU A 184 2.37 -1.49 -30.47
CA LEU A 184 1.51 -0.38 -30.02
C LEU A 184 0.26 -0.28 -30.89
N LEU A 185 0.42 -0.39 -32.22
CA LEU A 185 -0.71 -0.44 -33.15
C LEU A 185 -1.59 -1.68 -32.90
N GLY A 186 -0.98 -2.84 -32.65
CA GLY A 186 -1.69 -4.07 -32.26
C GLY A 186 -2.50 -3.90 -30.97
N ALA A 187 -1.95 -3.23 -29.95
CA ALA A 187 -2.66 -2.92 -28.73
C ALA A 187 -3.84 -1.95 -28.94
N LEU A 188 -3.69 -0.94 -29.81
CA LEU A 188 -4.78 -0.04 -30.20
C LEU A 188 -5.90 -0.79 -30.93
N LEU A 189 -5.56 -1.74 -31.81
CA LEU A 189 -6.54 -2.63 -32.44
C LEU A 189 -7.27 -3.53 -31.42
N LEU A 190 -6.58 -4.00 -30.36
CA LEU A 190 -7.20 -4.80 -29.29
C LEU A 190 -8.01 -3.97 -28.27
N SER A 191 -7.87 -2.63 -28.27
CA SER A 191 -8.51 -1.74 -27.30
C SER A 191 -10.06 -1.76 -27.22
N PRO A 192 -10.84 -2.13 -28.26
CA PRO A 192 -12.30 -2.27 -28.14
C PRO A 192 -12.70 -3.41 -27.19
N TRP A 193 -11.84 -4.42 -27.01
CA TRP A 193 -12.11 -5.53 -26.10
C TRP A 193 -11.68 -5.27 -24.65
N VAL A 194 -10.85 -4.26 -24.39
CA VAL A 194 -10.45 -3.83 -23.04
C VAL A 194 -11.53 -2.91 -22.45
N PRO A 195 -12.23 -3.27 -21.36
CA PRO A 195 -13.19 -2.38 -20.70
C PRO A 195 -12.52 -1.40 -19.73
N GLU A 196 -13.27 -0.42 -19.21
CA GLU A 196 -12.82 0.46 -18.13
C GLU A 196 -12.83 -0.28 -16.78
N SER A 197 -11.96 0.15 -15.85
CA SER A 197 -11.77 -0.54 -14.58
C SER A 197 -13.04 -0.55 -13.70
N PRO A 198 -13.53 -1.73 -13.26
CA PRO A 198 -14.66 -1.80 -12.34
C PRO A 198 -14.29 -1.22 -10.97
N ARG A 199 -13.02 -1.30 -10.54
CA ARG A 199 -12.54 -0.66 -9.31
C ARG A 199 -12.66 0.86 -9.40
N LEU A 200 -12.28 1.45 -10.54
CA LEU A 200 -12.42 2.89 -10.74
C LEU A 200 -13.89 3.31 -10.82
N ASP A 201 -14.76 2.55 -11.49
CA ASP A 201 -16.20 2.86 -11.54
C ASP A 201 -16.86 2.81 -10.16
N CYS A 202 -16.48 1.84 -9.31
CA CYS A 202 -16.92 1.81 -7.91
C CYS A 202 -16.43 3.03 -7.14
N VAL A 203 -15.15 3.39 -7.27
CA VAL A 203 -14.58 4.61 -6.67
C VAL A 203 -15.26 5.85 -7.23
N ARG A 204 -15.72 5.89 -8.48
CA ARG A 204 -16.48 7.04 -9.02
C ARG A 204 -17.94 7.11 -8.54
N ASN A 205 -18.33 6.25 -7.59
CA ASN A 205 -19.70 6.06 -7.12
C ASN A 205 -20.69 5.71 -8.25
N ASN A 206 -20.23 4.88 -9.22
CA ASN A 206 -21.02 4.39 -10.35
C ASN A 206 -21.16 2.85 -10.31
N PRO A 207 -21.76 2.25 -9.25
CA PRO A 207 -21.78 0.79 -9.07
C PRO A 207 -22.45 0.04 -10.22
N GLY A 208 -23.49 0.61 -10.85
CA GLY A 208 -24.16 0.00 -12.01
C GLY A 208 -23.24 -0.20 -13.22
N ARG A 209 -22.27 0.70 -13.45
CA ARG A 209 -21.26 0.50 -14.51
C ARG A 209 -20.29 -0.63 -14.16
N ALA A 210 -19.80 -0.67 -12.92
CA ALA A 210 -18.94 -1.75 -12.43
C ALA A 210 -19.62 -3.12 -12.57
N VAL A 211 -20.89 -3.24 -12.15
CA VAL A 211 -21.72 -4.44 -12.34
C VAL A 211 -21.84 -4.83 -13.81
N SER A 212 -22.20 -3.89 -14.70
CA SER A 212 -22.30 -4.16 -16.14
C SER A 212 -20.98 -4.61 -16.76
N THR A 213 -19.84 -4.15 -16.24
CA THR A 213 -18.51 -4.58 -16.67
C THR A 213 -18.21 -5.99 -16.18
N LEU A 214 -18.47 -6.30 -14.90
CA LEU A 214 -18.29 -7.64 -14.34
C LEU A 214 -19.18 -8.70 -15.03
N GLN A 215 -20.44 -8.37 -15.31
CA GLN A 215 -21.35 -9.24 -16.07
C GLN A 215 -20.85 -9.50 -17.50
N ARG A 216 -20.34 -8.47 -18.20
CA ARG A 216 -19.72 -8.64 -19.53
C ARG A 216 -18.45 -9.50 -19.49
N LEU A 217 -17.66 -9.42 -18.42
CA LEU A 217 -16.50 -10.29 -18.21
C LEU A 217 -16.91 -11.74 -17.92
N ALA A 218 -17.91 -11.96 -17.06
CA ALA A 218 -18.48 -13.28 -16.78
C ALA A 218 -19.00 -13.95 -18.05
N ALA A 219 -19.81 -13.23 -18.84
CA ALA A 219 -20.35 -13.73 -20.11
C ALA A 219 -19.25 -14.10 -21.11
N ARG A 220 -18.21 -13.27 -21.27
CA ARG A 220 -17.05 -13.58 -22.13
C ARG A 220 -16.20 -14.76 -21.63
N ASN A 221 -16.26 -15.08 -20.35
CA ASN A 221 -15.61 -16.25 -19.75
C ASN A 221 -16.50 -17.49 -19.73
N GLY A 222 -17.71 -17.45 -20.30
CA GLY A 222 -18.67 -18.56 -20.25
C GLY A 222 -19.17 -18.88 -18.84
N ARG A 223 -19.14 -17.90 -17.92
CA ARG A 223 -19.60 -18.05 -16.54
C ARG A 223 -21.07 -17.64 -16.40
N PRO A 224 -21.82 -18.22 -15.45
CA PRO A 224 -23.18 -17.78 -15.17
C PRO A 224 -23.20 -16.28 -14.79
N PRO A 225 -24.33 -15.58 -15.03
CA PRO A 225 -24.49 -14.21 -14.56
C PRO A 225 -24.27 -14.15 -13.05
N LEU A 226 -23.47 -13.18 -12.61
CA LEU A 226 -23.15 -12.98 -11.21
C LEU A 226 -24.42 -12.56 -10.46
N ASP A 227 -24.64 -13.14 -9.29
CA ASP A 227 -25.57 -12.59 -8.29
C ASP A 227 -24.86 -11.45 -7.55
N VAL A 228 -25.25 -10.22 -7.89
CA VAL A 228 -24.62 -8.97 -7.45
C VAL A 228 -25.61 -7.99 -6.84
N ASP A 229 -26.81 -8.46 -6.50
CA ASP A 229 -27.75 -7.68 -5.70
C ASP A 229 -27.15 -7.48 -4.28
N GLY A 230 -26.98 -6.22 -3.88
CA GLY A 230 -26.28 -5.86 -2.65
C GLY A 230 -24.74 -5.93 -2.73
N LEU A 231 -24.15 -5.49 -3.85
CA LEU A 231 -22.71 -5.25 -3.98
C LEU A 231 -22.27 -4.04 -3.11
N GLU A 232 -22.19 -4.23 -1.79
CA GLU A 232 -21.51 -3.29 -0.89
C GLU A 232 -20.02 -3.21 -1.25
N ILE A 233 -19.69 -2.23 -2.09
CA ILE A 233 -18.29 -1.90 -2.34
C ILE A 233 -17.78 -1.14 -1.13
N ARG A 234 -17.19 -1.86 -0.18
CA ARG A 234 -16.38 -1.25 0.88
C ARG A 234 -15.13 -0.59 0.29
N SER A 235 -15.29 0.63 -0.18
CA SER A 235 -14.25 1.61 -0.48
C SER A 235 -13.56 2.05 0.81
N GLY A 236 -12.82 1.15 1.46
CA GLY A 236 -12.18 1.36 2.76
C GLY A 236 -11.36 2.66 2.87
N ASP A 237 -10.77 3.11 1.75
CA ASP A 237 -10.08 4.40 1.62
C ASP A 237 -10.70 5.34 0.55
N GLY A 238 -11.66 4.87 -0.26
CA GLY A 238 -12.12 5.55 -1.46
C GLY A 238 -12.95 6.81 -1.18
N ASP A 239 -13.94 6.72 -0.28
CA ASP A 239 -14.87 7.81 0.00
C ASP A 239 -14.19 9.06 0.58
N ARG A 240 -13.11 8.86 1.35
CA ARG A 240 -12.26 9.95 1.85
C ARG A 240 -11.48 10.62 0.73
N LEU A 241 -10.92 9.85 -0.20
CA LEU A 241 -10.18 10.36 -1.35
C LEU A 241 -11.07 11.12 -2.34
N LEU A 242 -12.34 10.72 -2.47
CA LEU A 242 -13.34 11.35 -3.34
C LEU A 242 -13.93 12.62 -2.72
N ALA A 243 -14.25 12.59 -1.42
CA ALA A 243 -14.68 13.78 -0.69
C ALA A 243 -13.61 14.87 -0.74
N ALA A 244 -12.33 14.50 -0.59
CA ALA A 244 -11.19 15.40 -0.78
C ALA A 244 -10.95 15.83 -2.25
N SER A 245 -11.35 15.01 -3.23
CA SER A 245 -11.24 15.36 -4.65
C SER A 245 -12.32 16.36 -5.09
N ARG A 246 -13.55 16.21 -4.58
CA ARG A 246 -14.69 17.10 -4.89
C ARG A 246 -14.59 18.48 -4.24
N SER A 247 -13.80 18.65 -3.17
CA SER A 247 -13.63 19.94 -2.48
C SER A 247 -12.41 20.75 -2.92
N SER A 248 -11.46 20.15 -3.66
CA SER A 248 -10.14 20.76 -3.93
C SER A 248 -9.91 21.07 -5.41
N GLY A 249 -10.74 21.94 -5.98
CA GLY A 249 -10.56 22.45 -7.35
C GLY A 249 -9.34 23.37 -7.56
N GLY A 250 -8.52 23.62 -6.52
CA GLY A 250 -7.43 24.61 -6.58
C GLY A 250 -6.10 24.27 -5.87
N GLU A 251 -6.02 23.21 -5.04
CA GLU A 251 -4.88 23.03 -4.12
C GLU A 251 -4.00 21.79 -4.39
N TRP A 252 -3.81 21.40 -5.65
CA TRP A 252 -2.95 20.26 -6.00
C TRP A 252 -1.51 20.41 -5.46
N HIS A 253 -0.98 21.64 -5.43
CA HIS A 253 0.31 21.97 -4.81
C HIS A 253 0.36 21.64 -3.32
N ALA A 254 -0.70 21.98 -2.56
CA ALA A 254 -0.75 21.74 -1.12
C ALA A 254 -0.88 20.24 -0.83
N ARG A 255 -1.66 19.52 -1.65
CA ARG A 255 -1.79 18.05 -1.58
C ARG A 255 -0.45 17.35 -1.87
N LEU A 256 0.26 17.77 -2.92
CA LEU A 256 1.60 17.26 -3.25
C LEU A 256 2.60 17.56 -2.13
N ALA A 257 2.62 18.79 -1.62
CA ALA A 257 3.50 19.18 -0.52
C ALA A 257 3.21 18.39 0.77
N HIS A 258 1.94 18.12 1.08
CA HIS A 258 1.56 17.27 2.21
C HIS A 258 2.03 15.82 2.02
N GLN A 259 1.78 15.22 0.84
CA GLN A 259 2.22 13.86 0.52
C GLN A 259 3.75 13.72 0.58
N LEU A 260 4.50 14.69 0.05
CA LEU A 260 5.97 14.73 0.14
C LEU A 260 6.46 14.88 1.59
N ARG A 261 5.79 15.71 2.42
CA ARG A 261 6.10 15.83 3.85
C ARG A 261 5.90 14.50 4.60
N VAL A 262 4.85 13.74 4.29
CA VAL A 262 4.61 12.42 4.90
C VAL A 262 5.67 11.40 4.46
N LEU A 263 6.02 11.36 3.17
CA LEU A 263 7.08 10.46 2.65
C LEU A 263 8.46 10.79 3.23
N MET A 264 8.76 12.08 3.44
CA MET A 264 10.02 12.56 4.02
C MET A 264 10.02 12.61 5.55
N HIS A 265 8.96 12.14 6.21
CA HIS A 265 8.88 12.05 7.66
C HIS A 265 9.99 11.11 8.21
N PRO A 266 10.60 11.38 9.39
CA PRO A 266 11.72 10.61 9.91
C PRO A 266 11.56 9.08 9.98
N SER A 267 10.32 8.57 10.09
CA SER A 267 10.00 7.14 10.05
C SER A 267 10.11 6.51 8.66
N LEU A 268 9.68 7.22 7.61
CA LEU A 268 9.63 6.69 6.23
C LEU A 268 10.82 7.12 5.37
N ARG A 269 11.44 8.27 5.65
CA ARG A 269 12.52 8.85 4.82
C ARG A 269 13.65 7.87 4.50
N ARG A 270 14.06 7.03 5.47
CA ARG A 270 15.14 6.05 5.27
C ARG A 270 14.74 5.00 4.23
N THR A 271 13.51 4.51 4.30
CA THR A 271 12.96 3.52 3.37
C THR A 271 12.74 4.14 2.00
N VAL A 272 12.18 5.35 1.91
CA VAL A 272 12.00 6.07 0.63
C VAL A 272 13.34 6.31 -0.05
N ILE A 273 14.35 6.84 0.66
CA ILE A 273 15.69 7.06 0.11
C ILE A 273 16.35 5.74 -0.33
N GLY A 274 16.22 4.68 0.47
CA GLY A 274 16.76 3.35 0.15
C GLY A 274 16.13 2.73 -1.10
N LEU A 275 14.81 2.86 -1.25
CA LEU A 275 14.08 2.43 -2.45
C LEU A 275 14.48 3.28 -3.66
N SER A 276 14.49 4.62 -3.54
CA SER A 276 14.93 5.51 -4.62
C SER A 276 16.35 5.21 -5.09
N LEU A 277 17.28 4.89 -4.18
CA LEU A 277 18.64 4.47 -4.53
C LEU A 277 18.65 3.11 -5.24
N GLY A 278 17.93 2.11 -4.73
CA GLY A 278 17.82 0.79 -5.38
C GLY A 278 17.27 0.88 -6.80
N TRP A 279 16.20 1.65 -6.99
CA TRP A 279 15.59 1.92 -8.29
C TRP A 279 16.50 2.71 -9.23
N PHE A 280 17.20 3.73 -8.71
CA PHE A 280 18.21 4.47 -9.48
C PHE A 280 19.30 3.52 -9.99
N CYS A 281 19.95 2.76 -9.12
CA CYS A 281 21.10 1.92 -9.49
C CYS A 281 20.72 0.74 -10.40
N CYS A 282 19.55 0.13 -10.15
CA CYS A 282 19.00 -0.91 -11.03
C CYS A 282 18.69 -0.35 -12.43
N THR A 283 18.07 0.83 -12.52
CA THR A 283 17.75 1.49 -13.79
C THR A 283 19.00 1.93 -14.55
N PHE A 284 19.94 2.55 -13.84
CA PHE A 284 21.21 3.02 -14.39
C PHE A 284 22.00 1.85 -15.00
N SER A 285 22.11 0.74 -14.27
CA SER A 285 22.79 -0.47 -14.72
C SER A 285 22.05 -1.16 -15.87
N TYR A 286 20.72 -1.30 -15.80
CA TYR A 286 19.94 -1.98 -16.83
C TYR A 286 20.04 -1.27 -18.18
N PHE A 287 19.69 0.02 -18.26
CA PHE A 287 19.79 0.75 -19.54
C PHE A 287 21.24 0.98 -19.96
N GLY A 288 22.19 1.02 -19.01
CA GLY A 288 23.63 1.01 -19.31
C GLY A 288 24.04 -0.24 -20.07
N ILE A 289 23.60 -1.41 -19.60
CA ILE A 289 23.81 -2.69 -20.29
C ILE A 289 23.15 -2.67 -21.68
N VAL A 290 21.89 -2.21 -21.79
CA VAL A 290 21.17 -2.11 -23.08
C VAL A 290 21.95 -1.27 -24.09
N MET A 291 22.34 -0.04 -23.72
CA MET A 291 23.00 0.92 -24.62
C MET A 291 24.44 0.53 -24.97
N LEU A 292 25.17 -0.12 -24.06
CA LEU A 292 26.53 -0.58 -24.31
C LEU A 292 26.61 -1.91 -25.06
N THR A 293 25.57 -2.76 -25.03
CA THR A 293 25.60 -4.09 -25.64
C THR A 293 26.02 -4.05 -27.13
N PRO A 294 25.42 -3.23 -28.02
CA PRO A 294 25.84 -3.18 -29.42
C PRO A 294 27.26 -2.63 -29.62
N LYS A 295 27.71 -1.71 -28.76
CA LYS A 295 29.04 -1.06 -28.82
C LYS A 295 30.17 -1.95 -28.31
N VAL A 296 29.92 -2.74 -27.26
CA VAL A 296 30.94 -3.64 -26.66
C VAL A 296 31.08 -4.93 -27.48
N MET A 297 30.00 -5.38 -28.13
CA MET A 297 29.98 -6.62 -28.89
C MET A 297 30.28 -6.42 -30.39
N SER A 298 30.54 -5.20 -30.87
CA SER A 298 30.94 -4.97 -32.27
C SER A 298 32.27 -5.68 -32.58
N ALA A 299 32.30 -6.43 -33.69
CA ALA A 299 33.35 -7.41 -33.96
C ALA A 299 34.71 -6.81 -34.40
N THR A 300 34.80 -5.48 -34.51
CA THR A 300 36.00 -4.77 -34.95
C THR A 300 36.18 -3.55 -34.04
N PRO A 301 37.39 -3.25 -33.53
CA PRO A 301 37.68 -1.90 -33.09
C PRO A 301 37.48 -0.96 -34.30
N LEU A 302 37.12 0.30 -34.05
CA LEU A 302 37.14 1.35 -35.06
C LEU A 302 38.61 1.70 -35.39
N ALA A 303 39.28 0.77 -36.07
CA ALA A 303 40.56 1.01 -36.69
C ALA A 303 40.37 2.06 -37.80
N SER A 304 41.33 2.99 -37.88
CA SER A 304 41.43 3.96 -38.95
C SER A 304 41.33 3.29 -40.34
N PRO A 305 40.79 3.99 -41.36
CA PRO A 305 40.62 3.41 -42.69
C PRO A 305 41.97 2.86 -43.22
N PRO A 306 41.97 1.72 -43.91
CA PRO A 306 43.18 1.11 -44.43
C PRO A 306 43.68 1.87 -45.65
N TYR A 307 44.32 3.01 -45.43
CA TYR A 307 45.25 3.62 -46.37
C TYR A 307 46.63 3.02 -46.15
N PRO A 308 47.09 2.04 -46.96
CA PRO A 308 48.52 1.86 -47.14
C PRO A 308 49.09 3.14 -47.79
N PRO A 309 50.33 3.54 -47.48
CA PRO A 309 51.01 4.62 -48.19
C PRO A 309 51.30 4.14 -49.63
N SER A 310 50.34 4.38 -50.53
CA SER A 310 50.45 4.09 -51.95
C SER A 310 50.97 5.31 -52.68
N ALA A 311 51.91 5.05 -53.61
CA ALA A 311 52.61 6.08 -54.38
C ALA A 311 51.64 6.98 -55.19
N PRO A 312 52.04 8.21 -55.54
CA PRO A 312 51.19 9.13 -56.28
C PRO A 312 50.86 8.56 -57.67
N SER A 313 49.61 8.12 -57.84
CA SER A 313 49.04 7.77 -59.14
C SER A 313 48.04 8.86 -59.52
N THR A 314 48.25 9.46 -60.70
CA THR A 314 47.34 10.43 -61.29
C THR A 314 46.09 9.72 -61.81
N ASN A 315 44.93 10.37 -61.62
CA ASN A 315 43.56 9.97 -62.00
C ASN A 315 42.82 9.12 -60.95
N PRO A 316 41.96 9.73 -60.10
CA PRO A 316 41.00 8.98 -59.32
C PRO A 316 39.89 8.41 -60.23
N PRO A 317 39.48 7.13 -60.07
CA PRO A 317 38.29 6.62 -60.73
C PRO A 317 37.04 7.33 -60.17
N PRO A 318 35.94 7.43 -60.95
CA PRO A 318 34.71 8.04 -60.48
C PRO A 318 34.19 7.30 -59.24
N ALA A 319 33.91 8.05 -58.17
CA ALA A 319 33.43 7.48 -56.92
C ALA A 319 32.10 6.75 -57.16
N ALA A 320 32.08 5.45 -56.87
CA ALA A 320 30.83 4.71 -56.77
C ALA A 320 29.92 5.38 -55.72
N PRO A 321 28.59 5.42 -55.94
CA PRO A 321 27.69 5.95 -54.94
C PRO A 321 27.87 5.19 -53.61
N PRO A 322 27.84 5.87 -52.46
CA PRO A 322 27.97 5.19 -51.18
C PRO A 322 26.86 4.14 -51.04
N PRO A 323 27.15 2.94 -50.53
CA PRO A 323 26.13 1.92 -50.32
C PRO A 323 25.03 2.47 -49.40
N LEU A 324 23.77 2.15 -49.70
CA LEU A 324 22.56 2.67 -49.01
C LEU A 324 22.42 2.26 -47.52
N GLY A 325 23.45 1.67 -46.91
CA GLY A 325 23.46 1.27 -45.50
C GLY A 325 24.69 1.80 -44.77
N CYS A 326 24.48 2.52 -43.67
CA CYS A 326 25.53 2.87 -42.71
C CYS A 326 26.15 1.57 -42.16
N THR A 327 27.46 1.36 -42.40
CA THR A 327 28.17 0.11 -42.10
C THR A 327 28.55 -0.04 -40.62
N ALA A 328 27.57 0.04 -39.74
CA ALA A 328 27.73 -0.29 -38.33
C ALA A 328 27.66 -1.82 -38.13
N HIS A 329 28.82 -2.48 -38.05
CA HIS A 329 28.92 -3.93 -37.87
C HIS A 329 28.64 -4.37 -36.41
N PHE A 330 27.36 -4.43 -36.05
CA PHE A 330 26.90 -4.93 -34.75
C PHE A 330 26.91 -6.47 -34.68
N SER A 331 27.26 -7.02 -33.51
CA SER A 331 27.01 -8.44 -33.23
C SER A 331 25.57 -8.64 -32.72
N TYR A 332 24.66 -8.81 -33.67
CA TYR A 332 23.25 -9.08 -33.39
C TYR A 332 23.06 -10.40 -32.61
N VAL A 333 23.86 -11.43 -32.90
CA VAL A 333 23.80 -12.73 -32.19
C VAL A 333 24.12 -12.58 -30.70
N ALA A 334 25.19 -11.83 -30.36
CA ALA A 334 25.51 -11.57 -28.95
C ALA A 334 24.40 -10.74 -28.27
N SER A 335 23.88 -9.71 -28.96
CA SER A 335 22.78 -8.87 -28.48
C SER A 335 21.50 -9.67 -28.24
N LEU A 336 21.23 -10.69 -29.06
CA LEU A 336 20.08 -11.58 -28.94
C LEU A 336 20.24 -12.51 -27.74
N VAL A 337 21.41 -13.16 -27.57
CA VAL A 337 21.73 -14.00 -26.40
C VAL A 337 21.59 -13.21 -25.09
N ILE A 338 22.10 -11.98 -25.07
CA ILE A 338 22.02 -11.07 -23.93
C ILE A 338 20.56 -10.71 -23.60
N SER A 339 19.72 -10.49 -24.61
CA SER A 339 18.29 -10.16 -24.42
C SER A 339 17.45 -11.37 -24.03
N CYS A 340 17.73 -12.56 -24.58
CA CYS A 340 17.05 -13.82 -24.21
C CYS A 340 17.27 -14.22 -22.74
N ALA A 341 18.40 -13.83 -22.13
CA ALA A 341 18.69 -14.11 -20.72
C ALA A 341 17.79 -13.34 -19.73
N GLU A 342 17.07 -12.30 -20.18
CA GLU A 342 16.11 -11.57 -19.35
C GLU A 342 14.98 -12.47 -18.82
N VAL A 343 14.40 -13.32 -19.67
CA VAL A 343 13.26 -14.19 -19.34
C VAL A 343 13.57 -15.16 -18.18
N PRO A 344 14.65 -15.97 -18.21
CA PRO A 344 15.02 -16.80 -17.07
C PRO A 344 15.41 -15.96 -15.84
N GLY A 345 15.92 -14.73 -16.01
CA GLY A 345 16.18 -13.79 -14.91
C GLY A 345 14.93 -13.40 -14.13
N ILE A 346 13.84 -13.04 -14.82
CA ILE A 346 12.53 -12.74 -14.21
C ILE A 346 12.01 -13.97 -13.46
N LEU A 347 11.99 -15.14 -14.11
CA LEU A 347 11.45 -16.38 -13.54
C LEU A 347 12.24 -16.84 -12.31
N ALA A 348 13.58 -16.73 -12.35
CA ALA A 348 14.44 -17.01 -11.21
C ALA A 348 14.18 -16.03 -10.06
N SER A 349 14.10 -14.72 -10.34
CA SER A 349 13.80 -13.71 -9.31
C SER A 349 12.45 -13.98 -8.62
N ALA A 350 11.39 -14.28 -9.39
CA ALA A 350 10.08 -14.63 -8.86
C ALA A 350 10.11 -15.89 -7.96
N ALA A 351 10.94 -16.89 -8.29
CA ALA A 351 11.15 -18.06 -7.44
C ALA A 351 11.94 -17.71 -6.15
N PHE A 352 12.99 -16.88 -6.25
CA PHE A 352 13.82 -16.48 -5.12
C PHE A 352 13.10 -15.53 -4.14
N ILE A 353 12.21 -14.64 -4.61
CA ILE A 353 11.40 -13.74 -3.77
C ILE A 353 10.65 -14.50 -2.67
N ASN A 354 10.13 -15.68 -3.01
CA ASN A 354 9.38 -16.54 -2.08
C ASN A 354 10.28 -17.34 -1.12
N ARG A 355 11.53 -17.62 -1.50
CA ARG A 355 12.48 -18.44 -0.70
C ARG A 355 13.39 -17.61 0.20
N LEU A 356 14.03 -16.57 -0.35
CA LEU A 356 15.00 -15.72 0.36
C LEU A 356 14.36 -14.46 0.96
N GLY A 357 13.14 -14.14 0.53
CA GLY A 357 12.43 -12.92 0.90
C GLY A 357 12.84 -11.71 0.05
N ARG A 358 11.86 -10.84 -0.21
CA ARG A 358 11.90 -9.69 -1.13
C ARG A 358 13.19 -8.85 -1.00
N ARG A 359 13.54 -8.44 0.23
CA ARG A 359 14.71 -7.59 0.52
C ARG A 359 16.04 -8.21 0.08
N TRP A 360 16.21 -9.51 0.32
CA TRP A 360 17.45 -10.21 0.00
C TRP A 360 17.52 -10.51 -1.48
N THR A 361 16.40 -10.86 -2.12
CA THR A 361 16.35 -11.01 -3.57
C THR A 361 16.70 -9.71 -4.29
N ALA A 362 16.16 -8.56 -3.87
CA ALA A 362 16.53 -7.25 -4.42
C ALA A 362 18.01 -6.90 -4.21
N LEU A 363 18.56 -7.15 -3.01
CA LEU A 363 19.99 -6.91 -2.72
C LEU A 363 20.92 -7.80 -3.56
N LEU A 364 20.63 -9.10 -3.63
CA LEU A 364 21.45 -10.08 -4.34
C LEU A 364 21.42 -9.88 -5.86
N THR A 365 20.29 -9.46 -6.42
CA THR A 365 20.15 -9.19 -7.87
C THR A 365 20.84 -7.87 -8.26
N VAL A 366 20.56 -6.76 -7.58
CA VAL A 366 21.18 -5.45 -7.89
C VAL A 366 22.68 -5.45 -7.54
N GLY A 367 23.05 -5.99 -6.39
CA GLY A 367 24.45 -6.16 -5.98
C GLY A 367 25.20 -7.15 -6.86
N GLY A 368 24.58 -8.29 -7.20
CA GLY A 368 25.15 -9.28 -8.10
C GLY A 368 25.39 -8.76 -9.52
N CYS A 369 24.45 -7.98 -10.07
CA CYS A 369 24.64 -7.27 -11.34
C CYS A 369 25.85 -6.32 -11.26
N SER A 370 25.97 -5.58 -10.16
CA SER A 370 27.06 -4.61 -9.95
C SER A 370 28.44 -5.28 -9.84
N VAL A 371 28.53 -6.41 -9.11
CA VAL A 371 29.73 -7.24 -9.02
C VAL A 371 30.06 -7.87 -10.38
N CYS A 372 29.06 -8.33 -11.14
CA CYS A 372 29.28 -8.87 -12.48
C CYS A 372 29.86 -7.82 -13.43
N LEU A 373 29.31 -6.61 -13.44
CA LEU A 373 29.85 -5.48 -14.21
C LEU A 373 31.26 -5.08 -13.77
N LEU A 374 31.56 -5.13 -12.46
CA LEU A 374 32.91 -4.90 -11.94
C LEU A 374 33.90 -5.92 -12.49
N LEU A 375 33.59 -7.22 -12.40
CA LEU A 375 34.43 -8.29 -12.93
C LEU A 375 34.64 -8.17 -14.44
N LEU A 376 33.59 -7.81 -15.20
CA LEU A 376 33.66 -7.55 -16.64
C LEU A 376 34.49 -6.31 -17.00
N SER A 377 34.61 -5.34 -16.10
CA SER A 377 35.47 -4.15 -16.29
C SER A 377 36.96 -4.43 -16.04
N LEU A 378 37.27 -5.43 -15.22
CA LEU A 378 38.63 -5.78 -14.78
C LEU A 378 39.24 -6.92 -15.62
N VAL A 379 38.44 -7.87 -16.10
CA VAL A 379 38.93 -9.09 -16.78
C VAL A 379 38.72 -9.00 -18.29
N GLN A 380 39.80 -9.12 -19.06
CA GLN A 380 39.74 -9.25 -20.51
C GLN A 380 39.32 -10.66 -20.92
N LEU A 381 38.02 -10.84 -21.12
CA LEU A 381 37.42 -12.08 -21.62
C LEU A 381 37.34 -12.14 -23.16
N ASN A 382 37.27 -13.36 -23.70
CA ASN A 382 36.93 -13.61 -25.10
C ASN A 382 35.51 -13.15 -25.43
N GLN A 383 35.20 -12.84 -26.70
CA GLN A 383 33.89 -12.27 -27.09
C GLN A 383 32.69 -13.12 -26.64
N SER A 384 32.73 -14.44 -26.81
CA SER A 384 31.66 -15.34 -26.34
C SER A 384 31.50 -15.32 -24.81
N SER A 385 32.61 -15.28 -24.08
CA SER A 385 32.60 -15.20 -22.60
C SER A 385 32.13 -13.83 -22.09
N LYS A 386 32.47 -12.74 -22.81
CA LYS A 386 31.91 -11.40 -22.57
C LYS A 386 30.40 -11.42 -22.77
N ALA A 387 29.90 -11.96 -23.88
CA ALA A 387 28.46 -12.05 -24.15
C ALA A 387 27.69 -12.80 -23.04
N ILE A 388 28.21 -13.94 -22.57
CA ILE A 388 27.60 -14.71 -21.46
C ILE A 388 27.59 -13.90 -20.16
N GLY A 389 28.69 -13.22 -19.82
CA GLY A 389 28.74 -12.37 -18.62
C GLY A 389 27.76 -11.20 -18.68
N TRP A 390 27.64 -10.53 -19.83
CA TRP A 390 26.67 -9.46 -20.06
C TRP A 390 25.22 -9.97 -20.01
N ALA A 391 24.97 -11.17 -20.54
CA ALA A 391 23.66 -11.83 -20.46
C ALA A 391 23.26 -12.11 -18.99
N PHE A 392 24.22 -12.59 -18.18
CA PHE A 392 24.01 -12.81 -16.75
C PHE A 392 23.78 -11.49 -15.99
N ALA A 393 24.57 -10.45 -16.26
CA ALA A 393 24.36 -9.12 -15.69
C ALA A 393 22.96 -8.56 -16.02
N ARG A 394 22.52 -8.70 -17.27
CA ARG A 394 21.20 -8.23 -17.73
C ARG A 394 20.05 -9.00 -17.07
N ALA A 395 20.19 -10.32 -16.94
CA ALA A 395 19.25 -11.18 -16.23
C ALA A 395 19.11 -10.77 -14.75
N LEU A 396 20.23 -10.49 -14.07
CA LEU A 396 20.23 -10.01 -12.70
C LEU A 396 19.62 -8.61 -12.57
N ALA A 397 19.92 -7.69 -13.49
CA ALA A 397 19.35 -6.34 -13.49
C ALA A 397 17.81 -6.37 -13.58
N LEU A 398 17.25 -7.15 -14.52
CA LEU A 398 15.80 -7.26 -14.67
C LEU A 398 15.13 -8.06 -13.55
N GLY A 399 15.80 -9.09 -13.03
CA GLY A 399 15.38 -9.75 -11.80
C GLY A 399 15.34 -8.80 -10.59
N GLY A 400 16.24 -7.82 -10.56
CA GLY A 400 16.27 -6.72 -9.59
C GLY A 400 15.07 -5.79 -9.70
N TYR A 401 14.68 -5.41 -10.92
CA TYR A 401 13.43 -4.68 -11.15
C TYR A 401 12.23 -5.42 -10.56
N SER A 402 12.03 -6.70 -10.90
CA SER A 402 10.89 -7.48 -10.39
C SER A 402 10.84 -7.51 -8.86
N ALA A 403 12.00 -7.63 -8.19
CA ALA A 403 12.08 -7.60 -6.74
C ALA A 403 11.82 -6.20 -6.15
N LEU A 404 12.27 -5.13 -6.82
CA LEU A 404 12.06 -3.74 -6.42
C LEU A 404 10.59 -3.29 -6.59
N TYR A 405 9.89 -3.71 -7.64
CA TYR A 405 8.44 -3.50 -7.81
C TYR A 405 7.66 -4.03 -6.60
N VAL A 406 7.89 -5.29 -6.24
CA VAL A 406 7.22 -5.94 -5.09
C VAL A 406 7.63 -5.27 -3.77
N LEU A 407 8.93 -5.01 -3.56
CA LEU A 407 9.43 -4.40 -2.34
C LEU A 407 8.87 -2.97 -2.12
N THR A 408 8.76 -2.15 -3.16
CA THR A 408 8.17 -0.80 -3.05
C THR A 408 6.68 -0.87 -2.68
N ALA A 409 5.93 -1.81 -3.26
CA ALA A 409 4.51 -1.99 -2.94
C ALA A 409 4.28 -2.47 -1.49
N GLU A 410 5.14 -3.36 -0.97
CA GLU A 410 5.05 -3.86 0.40
C GLU A 410 5.58 -2.87 1.45
N ALA A 411 6.63 -2.11 1.13
CA ALA A 411 7.32 -1.22 2.09
C ALA A 411 6.60 0.13 2.31
N LEU A 412 5.71 0.54 1.41
CA LEU A 412 4.97 1.80 1.52
C LEU A 412 3.54 1.60 2.05
N PRO A 413 3.09 2.40 3.05
CA PRO A 413 1.71 2.40 3.53
C PRO A 413 0.71 2.69 2.41
N THR A 414 -0.48 2.07 2.45
CA THR A 414 -1.53 2.20 1.43
C THR A 414 -1.86 3.64 1.08
N GLU A 415 -2.01 4.50 2.11
CA GLU A 415 -2.38 5.93 2.00
C GLU A 415 -1.41 6.78 1.16
N VAL A 416 -0.14 6.42 1.10
CA VAL A 416 0.93 7.17 0.39
C VAL A 416 1.65 6.33 -0.65
N ARG A 417 1.18 5.10 -0.93
CA ARG A 417 1.87 4.13 -1.79
C ARG A 417 2.04 4.63 -3.22
N SER A 418 1.00 5.19 -3.82
CA SER A 418 1.04 5.74 -5.18
C SER A 418 2.01 6.92 -5.28
N SER A 419 1.92 7.88 -4.35
CA SER A 419 2.82 9.04 -4.24
C SER A 419 4.29 8.61 -4.08
N GLY A 420 4.54 7.63 -3.21
CA GLY A 420 5.89 7.10 -2.98
C GLY A 420 6.41 6.31 -4.17
N PHE A 421 5.56 5.57 -4.89
CA PHE A 421 5.94 4.93 -6.14
C PHE A 421 6.32 5.96 -7.22
N GLY A 422 5.59 7.07 -7.31
CA GLY A 422 5.94 8.19 -8.19
C GLY A 422 7.30 8.81 -7.86
N LEU A 423 7.56 9.10 -6.59
CA LEU A 423 8.85 9.65 -6.12
C LEU A 423 10.03 8.70 -6.36
N VAL A 424 9.83 7.40 -6.15
CA VAL A 424 10.84 6.36 -6.42
C VAL A 424 11.04 6.16 -7.94
N SER A 425 9.97 6.20 -8.74
CA SER A 425 10.07 6.13 -10.21
C SER A 425 10.78 7.36 -10.81
N LEU A 426 10.66 8.54 -10.20
CA LEU A 426 11.40 9.74 -10.60
C LEU A 426 12.92 9.50 -10.57
N SER A 427 13.46 8.81 -9.56
CA SER A 427 14.89 8.51 -9.50
C SER A 427 15.34 7.55 -10.61
N SER A 428 14.49 6.61 -11.02
CA SER A 428 14.72 5.79 -12.22
C SER A 428 14.78 6.60 -13.51
N ARG A 429 13.88 7.55 -13.72
CA ARG A 429 13.90 8.39 -14.94
C ARG A 429 15.13 9.31 -14.97
N LEU A 430 15.58 9.81 -13.81
CA LEU A 430 16.86 10.51 -13.70
C LEU A 430 18.07 9.61 -14.02
N ALA A 431 18.09 8.38 -13.50
CA ALA A 431 19.11 7.39 -13.85
C ALA A 431 19.16 7.13 -15.37
N GLY A 432 18.01 6.84 -15.99
CA GLY A 432 17.91 6.64 -17.43
C GLY A 432 18.32 7.87 -18.26
N THR A 433 18.08 9.08 -17.76
CA THR A 433 18.54 10.33 -18.41
C THR A 433 20.06 10.49 -18.36
N LEU A 434 20.71 10.04 -17.30
CA LEU A 434 22.17 10.09 -17.12
C LEU A 434 22.91 8.97 -17.87
N THR A 435 22.28 7.79 -18.01
CA THR A 435 22.88 6.60 -18.63
C THR A 435 23.51 6.88 -20.00
N PRO A 436 22.84 7.55 -20.97
CA PRO A 436 23.44 7.75 -22.30
C PRO A 436 24.73 8.57 -22.31
N TYR A 437 24.86 9.60 -21.47
CA TYR A 437 26.11 10.37 -21.34
C TYR A 437 27.29 9.49 -20.86
N VAL A 438 27.00 8.48 -20.03
CA VAL A 438 28.01 7.52 -19.55
C VAL A 438 28.28 6.42 -20.57
N ALA A 439 27.23 5.92 -21.25
CA ALA A 439 27.35 4.94 -22.34
C ALA A 439 27.89 5.53 -23.66
N GLY A 440 27.94 6.85 -23.78
CA GLY A 440 28.43 7.63 -24.91
C GLY A 440 29.73 8.34 -24.57
N SER A 441 29.65 9.62 -24.19
CA SER A 441 30.82 10.47 -23.92
C SER A 441 31.87 9.85 -22.99
N VAL A 442 31.48 9.23 -21.87
CA VAL A 442 32.46 8.60 -20.95
C VAL A 442 33.03 7.30 -21.54
N PHE A 443 32.21 6.53 -22.25
CA PHE A 443 32.66 5.29 -22.90
C PHE A 443 33.67 5.56 -24.02
N GLU A 444 33.47 6.60 -24.84
CA GLU A 444 34.42 7.00 -25.89
C GLU A 444 35.78 7.47 -25.32
N GLN A 445 35.80 8.01 -24.09
CA GLN A 445 37.05 8.37 -23.40
C GLN A 445 37.72 7.15 -22.73
N SER A 446 36.95 6.29 -22.06
CA SER A 446 37.47 5.06 -21.44
C SER A 446 36.37 4.04 -21.17
N HIS A 447 36.44 2.91 -21.88
CA HIS A 447 35.53 1.77 -21.70
C HIS A 447 35.48 1.30 -20.23
N SER A 448 36.63 1.16 -19.57
CA SER A 448 36.70 0.66 -18.19
C SER A 448 36.12 1.65 -17.17
N VAL A 449 36.28 2.96 -17.37
CA VAL A 449 35.69 3.98 -16.48
C VAL A 449 34.16 3.97 -16.59
N ALA A 450 33.62 3.90 -17.80
CA ALA A 450 32.17 3.80 -18.00
C ALA A 450 31.57 2.56 -17.30
N LEU A 451 32.19 1.39 -17.44
CA LEU A 451 31.76 0.17 -16.75
C LEU A 451 31.88 0.28 -15.22
N LEU A 452 32.95 0.91 -14.73
CA LEU A 452 33.14 1.17 -13.30
C LEU A 452 32.05 2.10 -12.74
N CYS A 453 31.58 3.10 -13.49
CA CYS A 453 30.45 3.94 -13.08
C CYS A 453 29.17 3.12 -12.83
N TYR A 454 28.83 2.19 -13.74
CA TYR A 454 27.68 1.31 -13.54
C TYR A 454 27.89 0.35 -12.37
N ALA A 455 29.07 -0.29 -12.28
CA ALA A 455 29.41 -1.22 -11.20
C ALA A 455 29.37 -0.58 -9.80
N LEU A 456 29.90 0.64 -9.64
CA LEU A 456 29.91 1.32 -8.33
C LEU A 456 28.52 1.77 -7.87
N SER A 457 27.54 1.86 -8.77
CA SER A 457 26.19 2.32 -8.42
C SER A 457 25.48 1.39 -7.42
N GLY A 458 25.40 0.09 -7.69
CA GLY A 458 24.69 -0.86 -6.83
C GLY A 458 25.50 -1.41 -5.66
N LEU A 459 26.83 -1.20 -5.58
CA LEU A 459 27.62 -1.61 -4.40
C LEU A 459 27.18 -0.93 -3.09
N ARG A 460 26.52 0.24 -3.19
CA ARG A 460 26.03 1.00 -2.03
C ARG A 460 24.57 0.75 -1.67
N THR A 461 23.84 -0.10 -2.40
CA THR A 461 22.41 -0.38 -2.11
C THR A 461 22.28 -1.32 -0.92
N THR A 462 22.63 -0.86 0.29
CA THR A 462 22.10 -1.49 1.50
C THR A 462 20.62 -1.10 1.58
N PRO A 463 19.66 -2.06 1.50
CA PRO A 463 18.27 -1.74 1.78
C PRO A 463 18.21 -1.32 3.25
N SER A 464 18.09 -0.01 3.45
CA SER A 464 18.00 0.61 4.76
C SER A 464 16.95 -0.12 5.57
N HIS A 465 17.33 -0.57 6.76
CA HIS A 465 16.44 -1.30 7.65
C HIS A 465 15.14 -0.49 7.76
N PRO A 466 13.96 -1.05 7.44
CA PRO A 466 12.71 -0.32 7.66
C PRO A 466 12.73 0.08 9.12
N ALA A 467 12.49 1.36 9.38
CA ALA A 467 12.42 1.84 10.73
C ALA A 467 11.19 1.17 11.37
N LYS A 468 11.43 0.07 12.10
CA LYS A 468 10.68 -0.15 13.33
C LYS A 468 10.70 1.21 14.03
N LEU A 469 9.52 1.78 14.29
CA LEU A 469 9.42 2.92 15.19
C LEU A 469 10.08 2.50 16.50
N ALA A 470 11.34 2.91 16.67
CA ALA A 470 12.12 2.64 17.85
C ALA A 470 11.72 3.72 18.85
N PRO A 471 11.18 3.36 20.03
CA PRO A 471 11.00 4.31 21.11
C PRO A 471 12.34 4.96 21.47
N SER A 472 12.27 6.14 22.06
CA SER A 472 13.41 6.87 22.64
C SER A 472 14.33 5.96 23.46
N HIS A 473 15.64 6.20 23.34
CA HIS A 473 16.67 5.47 24.08
C HIS A 473 16.40 5.46 25.59
N ASP A 474 16.26 4.26 26.15
CA ASP A 474 16.46 4.00 27.58
C ASP A 474 17.13 2.63 27.74
N THR A 475 18.25 2.60 28.44
CA THR A 475 19.19 1.47 28.46
C THR A 475 18.81 0.44 29.52
N SER A 476 17.88 -0.46 29.17
CA SER A 476 17.61 -1.69 29.93
C SER A 476 17.47 -2.91 28.99
N PRO A 477 17.95 -4.11 29.38
CA PRO A 477 17.90 -5.28 28.51
C PRO A 477 16.46 -5.79 28.37
N ARG A 478 15.89 -5.77 27.15
CA ARG A 478 14.48 -6.14 26.95
C ARG A 478 14.27 -7.20 25.86
N ARG A 479 13.35 -8.11 26.20
CA ARG A 479 12.75 -9.15 25.34
C ARG A 479 12.21 -8.55 24.04
N GLY A 480 12.14 -9.37 22.99
CA GLY A 480 11.75 -8.95 21.64
C GLY A 480 10.40 -8.20 21.56
N PRO A 481 10.18 -7.42 20.48
CA PRO A 481 9.01 -6.56 20.37
C PRO A 481 7.72 -7.39 20.37
N LEU A 482 6.92 -7.20 21.40
CA LEU A 482 5.61 -7.84 21.54
C LEU A 482 4.67 -7.36 20.41
N PRO A 483 3.72 -8.19 19.95
CA PRO A 483 2.83 -7.86 18.82
C PRO A 483 2.02 -6.55 19.03
N PRO A 484 1.45 -5.96 17.95
CA PRO A 484 0.59 -4.79 18.08
C PRO A 484 -0.66 -5.11 18.93
N LEU A 485 -1.17 -4.08 19.60
CA LEU A 485 -2.40 -4.16 20.40
C LEU A 485 -3.55 -3.65 19.56
N ILE A 486 -4.50 -4.53 19.23
CA ILE A 486 -5.59 -4.21 18.31
C ILE A 486 -6.91 -4.33 19.10
N PRO A 487 -7.64 -3.23 19.33
CA PRO A 487 -8.93 -3.30 20.01
C PRO A 487 -9.96 -4.07 19.16
N PRO A 488 -11.00 -4.67 19.78
CA PRO A 488 -12.14 -5.22 19.06
C PRO A 488 -12.81 -4.17 18.14
N LEU A 489 -13.54 -4.63 17.13
CA LEU A 489 -14.29 -3.73 16.24
C LEU A 489 -15.34 -2.93 17.04
N ARG A 490 -15.51 -1.64 16.71
CA ARG A 490 -16.41 -0.70 17.39
C ARG A 490 -16.23 -0.67 18.93
N PHE A 491 -14.99 -0.87 19.39
CA PHE A 491 -14.61 -0.74 20.80
C PHE A 491 -14.76 0.69 21.30
N ALA A 492 -15.35 0.86 22.48
CA ALA A 492 -15.40 2.15 23.19
C ALA A 492 -15.58 1.94 24.70
N LEU A 493 -15.14 2.93 25.48
CA LEU A 493 -15.60 3.16 26.85
C LEU A 493 -17.05 3.70 26.78
N VAL A 494 -17.96 3.14 27.57
CA VAL A 494 -19.35 3.62 27.70
C VAL A 494 -19.51 4.50 28.93
N GLU A 495 -18.97 3.99 30.05
CA GLU A 495 -18.89 4.61 31.37
C GLU A 495 -17.63 4.09 32.07
N GLU A 496 -17.27 4.69 33.21
CA GLU A 496 -16.16 4.19 34.02
C GLU A 496 -16.39 2.71 34.41
N GLY A 497 -15.42 1.86 34.04
CA GLY A 497 -15.51 0.41 34.24
C GLY A 497 -16.39 -0.35 33.24
N ILE A 498 -17.04 0.30 32.27
CA ILE A 498 -17.89 -0.37 31.26
C ILE A 498 -17.35 -0.13 29.84
N TYR A 499 -16.93 -1.22 29.19
CA TYR A 499 -16.44 -1.23 27.82
C TYR A 499 -17.40 -1.99 26.89
N ARG A 500 -17.57 -1.50 25.66
CA ARG A 500 -18.38 -2.13 24.60
C ARG A 500 -17.52 -2.56 23.41
N GLY A 501 -18.00 -3.50 22.60
CA GLY A 501 -17.44 -3.79 21.28
C GLY A 501 -18.10 -4.98 20.56
N ALA A 502 -17.44 -5.45 19.49
CA ALA A 502 -17.79 -6.66 18.76
C ALA A 502 -17.14 -7.92 19.36
N TYR A 503 -17.39 -9.10 18.78
CA TYR A 503 -16.80 -10.35 19.25
C TYR A 503 -15.26 -10.30 19.16
N PRO A 504 -14.53 -10.57 20.26
CA PRO A 504 -13.07 -10.46 20.26
C PRO A 504 -12.42 -11.69 19.62
N SER A 505 -11.54 -11.46 18.65
CA SER A 505 -10.64 -12.50 18.11
C SER A 505 -9.40 -12.67 18.99
N LEU A 506 -8.63 -13.74 18.78
CA LEU A 506 -7.32 -13.99 19.42
C LEU A 506 -6.39 -12.77 19.40
N VAL A 507 -6.41 -12.00 18.32
CA VAL A 507 -5.58 -10.79 18.13
C VAL A 507 -5.99 -9.66 19.10
N ASN A 508 -7.25 -9.64 19.53
CA ASN A 508 -7.80 -8.61 20.43
C ASN A 508 -7.61 -8.93 21.91
N LEU A 509 -7.44 -10.20 22.29
CA LEU A 509 -7.39 -10.63 23.70
C LEU A 509 -6.28 -9.92 24.48
N ARG A 510 -5.11 -9.70 23.85
CA ARG A 510 -3.99 -9.00 24.47
C ARG A 510 -4.21 -7.48 24.65
N PHE A 511 -5.12 -6.88 23.88
CA PHE A 511 -5.61 -5.53 24.17
C PHE A 511 -6.57 -5.55 25.37
N LEU A 512 -7.55 -6.46 25.37
CA LEU A 512 -8.51 -6.60 26.48
C LEU A 512 -7.85 -6.93 27.82
N GLN A 513 -6.75 -7.69 27.82
CA GLN A 513 -5.95 -8.00 29.00
C GLN A 513 -5.45 -6.73 29.73
N ARG A 514 -5.19 -5.63 29.00
CA ARG A 514 -4.76 -4.34 29.59
C ARG A 514 -5.89 -3.58 30.29
N LEU A 515 -7.14 -3.91 30.02
CA LEU A 515 -8.30 -3.31 30.67
C LEU A 515 -8.57 -3.94 32.06
N GLN A 516 -7.82 -5.00 32.43
CA GLN A 516 -7.95 -5.74 33.69
C GLN A 516 -9.40 -6.10 34.02
N LEU A 517 -10.12 -6.60 33.01
CA LEU A 517 -11.53 -6.96 33.09
C LEU A 517 -11.76 -8.00 34.19
N ARG A 518 -12.82 -7.83 34.98
CA ARG A 518 -13.32 -8.87 35.90
C ARG A 518 -14.42 -9.71 35.27
N THR A 519 -15.15 -9.14 34.31
CA THR A 519 -16.30 -9.80 33.66
C THR A 519 -16.29 -9.58 32.15
N VAL A 520 -16.63 -10.61 31.38
CA VAL A 520 -16.95 -10.53 29.95
C VAL A 520 -18.38 -10.99 29.75
N VAL A 521 -19.20 -10.17 29.09
CA VAL A 521 -20.61 -10.45 28.78
C VAL A 521 -20.74 -10.69 27.28
N SER A 522 -21.07 -11.92 26.89
CA SER A 522 -21.14 -12.37 25.50
C SER A 522 -22.58 -12.62 25.07
N LEU A 523 -23.12 -11.78 24.19
CA LEU A 523 -24.51 -11.80 23.71
C LEU A 523 -24.58 -12.41 22.30
N LEU A 524 -24.73 -13.74 22.20
CA LEU A 524 -24.41 -14.51 20.99
C LEU A 524 -25.47 -15.60 20.68
N PRO A 525 -25.67 -16.00 19.41
CA PRO A 525 -26.60 -17.08 19.05
C PRO A 525 -26.08 -18.48 19.41
N GLU A 526 -24.76 -18.60 19.57
CA GLU A 526 -24.01 -19.82 19.86
C GLU A 526 -23.07 -19.57 21.05
N ALA A 527 -22.51 -20.63 21.62
CA ALA A 527 -21.58 -20.51 22.73
C ALA A 527 -20.27 -19.80 22.29
N PRO A 528 -19.59 -19.05 23.20
CA PRO A 528 -18.28 -18.48 22.90
C PRO A 528 -17.25 -19.53 22.48
N THR A 529 -16.28 -19.13 21.66
CA THR A 529 -15.22 -20.04 21.20
C THR A 529 -14.36 -20.54 22.38
N PRO A 530 -13.83 -21.78 22.33
CA PRO A 530 -12.97 -22.33 23.38
C PRO A 530 -11.78 -21.41 23.73
N ASP A 531 -11.21 -20.73 22.73
CA ASP A 531 -10.12 -19.76 22.91
C ASP A 531 -10.49 -18.60 23.87
N LEU A 532 -11.71 -18.06 23.76
CA LEU A 532 -12.16 -16.97 24.61
C LEU A 532 -12.46 -17.46 26.03
N LEU A 533 -13.02 -18.67 26.16
CA LEU A 533 -13.29 -19.30 27.46
C LEU A 533 -11.98 -19.61 28.20
N ALA A 534 -11.03 -20.28 27.54
CA ALA A 534 -9.71 -20.58 28.08
C ALA A 534 -8.93 -19.30 28.44
N TRP A 535 -9.04 -18.24 27.64
CA TRP A 535 -8.44 -16.94 27.98
C TRP A 535 -9.10 -16.29 29.20
N CYS A 536 -10.43 -16.38 29.35
CA CYS A 536 -11.13 -15.89 30.54
C CYS A 536 -10.69 -16.66 31.80
N GLU A 537 -10.67 -17.99 31.73
CA GLU A 537 -10.25 -18.87 32.83
C GLU A 537 -8.81 -18.58 33.27
N LEU A 538 -7.87 -18.50 32.32
CA LEU A 538 -6.46 -18.19 32.57
C LEU A 538 -6.22 -16.85 33.29
N HIS A 539 -7.15 -15.90 33.15
CA HIS A 539 -7.05 -14.56 33.74
C HIS A 539 -8.04 -14.33 34.90
N GLY A 540 -8.77 -15.36 35.35
CA GLY A 540 -9.76 -15.24 36.42
C GLY A 540 -10.99 -14.38 36.07
N ILE A 541 -11.28 -14.22 34.79
CA ILE A 541 -12.35 -13.36 34.27
C ILE A 541 -13.65 -14.15 34.23
N ARG A 542 -14.71 -13.61 34.85
CA ARG A 542 -16.04 -14.22 34.83
C ARG A 542 -16.66 -14.07 33.43
N ASN A 543 -16.82 -15.17 32.70
CA ASN A 543 -17.57 -15.17 31.45
C ASN A 543 -19.07 -15.35 31.74
N HIS A 544 -19.90 -14.46 31.19
CA HIS A 544 -21.35 -14.57 31.20
C HIS A 544 -21.87 -14.59 29.76
N ALA A 545 -22.12 -15.79 29.25
CA ALA A 545 -22.62 -16.02 27.90
C ALA A 545 -24.13 -16.20 27.88
N GLU A 546 -24.83 -15.34 27.14
CA GLU A 546 -26.29 -15.28 27.11
C GLU A 546 -26.79 -15.50 25.68
N ARG A 547 -27.56 -16.58 25.47
CA ARG A 547 -27.89 -17.06 24.11
C ARG A 547 -28.98 -16.21 23.45
N ILE A 548 -28.58 -15.29 22.57
CA ILE A 548 -29.47 -14.32 21.91
C ILE A 548 -29.41 -14.51 20.39
N ALA A 549 -30.58 -14.69 19.77
CA ALA A 549 -30.68 -14.89 18.32
C ALA A 549 -30.12 -13.67 17.54
N VAL A 550 -29.56 -13.94 16.35
CA VAL A 550 -29.09 -12.88 15.45
C VAL A 550 -30.26 -11.96 15.09
N PHE A 551 -30.04 -10.65 15.20
CA PHE A 551 -31.01 -9.64 14.77
C PHE A 551 -31.31 -9.82 13.27
N LYS A 552 -32.57 -10.08 12.93
CA LYS A 552 -32.99 -10.34 11.55
C LYS A 552 -34.06 -9.40 11.00
N ASP A 553 -34.75 -8.64 11.86
CA ASP A 553 -35.66 -7.50 11.56
C ASP A 553 -36.34 -7.00 12.85
N GLU A 554 -36.47 -7.88 13.86
CA GLU A 554 -37.02 -7.58 15.19
C GLU A 554 -35.96 -7.68 16.31
N VAL A 555 -36.25 -7.05 17.46
CA VAL A 555 -35.39 -7.05 18.65
C VAL A 555 -35.42 -8.42 19.33
N THR A 556 -34.31 -9.14 19.27
CA THR A 556 -34.17 -10.51 19.81
C THR A 556 -33.87 -10.58 21.32
N LEU A 557 -33.81 -9.42 21.99
CA LEU A 557 -33.55 -9.28 23.43
C LEU A 557 -34.87 -9.01 24.16
N THR A 558 -35.23 -9.81 25.17
CA THR A 558 -36.44 -9.54 25.99
C THR A 558 -36.15 -8.53 27.10
N GLN A 559 -37.19 -7.92 27.68
CA GLN A 559 -37.02 -6.91 28.73
C GLN A 559 -36.37 -7.49 30.00
N GLU A 560 -36.71 -8.73 30.37
CA GLU A 560 -36.21 -9.44 31.55
C GLU A 560 -34.71 -9.75 31.37
N ARG A 561 -34.31 -10.19 30.18
CA ARG A 561 -32.91 -10.48 29.84
C ARG A 561 -32.09 -9.19 29.80
N ALA A 562 -32.62 -8.13 29.21
CA ALA A 562 -32.00 -6.81 29.25
C ALA A 562 -31.77 -6.34 30.70
N ALA A 563 -32.79 -6.45 31.56
CA ALA A 563 -32.69 -6.09 32.97
C ALA A 563 -31.66 -6.93 33.73
N ALA A 564 -31.66 -8.26 33.53
CA ALA A 564 -30.71 -9.17 34.15
C ALA A 564 -29.26 -8.83 33.76
N ILE A 565 -28.98 -8.58 32.47
CA ILE A 565 -27.65 -8.19 32.00
C ILE A 565 -27.26 -6.80 32.55
N LEU A 566 -28.19 -5.85 32.63
CA LEU A 566 -27.93 -4.52 33.20
C LEU A 566 -27.51 -4.61 34.68
N GLN A 567 -28.11 -5.50 35.48
CA GLN A 567 -27.64 -5.76 36.85
C GLN A 567 -26.17 -6.23 36.87
N ILE A 568 -25.72 -7.03 35.89
CA ILE A 568 -24.31 -7.45 35.79
C ILE A 568 -23.39 -6.27 35.49
N LEU A 569 -23.80 -5.38 34.57
CA LEU A 569 -23.01 -4.21 34.16
C LEU A 569 -22.88 -3.17 35.27
N ILE A 570 -23.93 -2.98 36.07
CA ILE A 570 -24.02 -1.94 37.09
C ILE A 570 -23.21 -2.31 38.36
N LEU A 571 -23.10 -3.58 38.73
CA LEU A 571 -22.45 -4.00 39.99
C LEU A 571 -20.93 -3.69 40.02
N PRO A 572 -20.42 -2.83 40.94
CA PRO A 572 -19.00 -2.48 41.05
C PRO A 572 -18.09 -3.69 41.27
N GLU A 573 -18.57 -4.70 42.00
CA GLU A 573 -17.84 -5.96 42.22
C GLU A 573 -17.46 -6.68 40.91
N ARG A 574 -18.28 -6.48 39.86
CA ARG A 574 -18.15 -7.11 38.54
C ARG A 574 -17.39 -6.25 37.53
N GLN A 575 -17.20 -4.97 37.82
CA GLN A 575 -16.43 -4.04 36.98
C GLN A 575 -14.91 -4.22 37.20
N PRO A 576 -14.06 -4.01 36.16
CA PRO A 576 -14.42 -3.58 34.82
C PRO A 576 -15.06 -4.69 33.96
N VAL A 577 -16.08 -4.35 33.18
CA VAL A 577 -16.84 -5.27 32.30
C VAL A 577 -16.59 -4.95 30.84
N TYR A 578 -16.45 -5.98 30.00
CA TYR A 578 -16.54 -5.86 28.54
C TYR A 578 -17.81 -6.55 28.03
N VAL A 579 -18.70 -5.80 27.37
CA VAL A 579 -19.94 -6.33 26.77
C VAL A 579 -19.88 -6.32 25.24
N HIS A 580 -20.26 -7.43 24.62
CA HIS A 580 -20.23 -7.56 23.17
C HIS A 580 -21.32 -8.51 22.63
N CYS A 581 -21.64 -8.31 21.35
CA CYS A 581 -22.34 -9.27 20.52
C CYS A 581 -21.44 -9.60 19.32
N LEU A 582 -21.97 -10.17 18.22
CA LEU A 582 -21.17 -10.51 17.04
C LEU A 582 -20.48 -9.27 16.43
N ASP A 583 -21.25 -8.22 16.13
CA ASP A 583 -20.78 -7.02 15.40
C ASP A 583 -20.67 -5.75 16.27
N GLY A 584 -21.18 -5.82 17.50
CA GLY A 584 -21.22 -4.72 18.46
C GLY A 584 -22.31 -3.66 18.25
N VAL A 585 -23.28 -3.84 17.33
CA VAL A 585 -24.33 -2.84 17.09
C VAL A 585 -25.69 -3.26 17.60
N SER A 586 -26.38 -4.22 16.98
CA SER A 586 -27.82 -4.35 17.22
C SER A 586 -28.15 -4.74 18.66
N VAL A 587 -27.59 -5.86 19.15
CA VAL A 587 -27.90 -6.36 20.50
C VAL A 587 -27.18 -5.55 21.58
N THR A 588 -25.87 -5.30 21.43
CA THR A 588 -25.11 -4.49 22.40
C THR A 588 -25.60 -3.04 22.45
N GLY A 589 -25.95 -2.44 21.32
CA GLY A 589 -26.49 -1.08 21.25
C GLY A 589 -27.87 -0.97 21.89
N THR A 590 -28.79 -1.91 21.63
CA THR A 590 -30.10 -1.96 22.29
C THR A 590 -29.96 -2.02 23.81
N LEU A 591 -29.09 -2.90 24.32
CA LEU A 591 -28.80 -3.02 25.75
C LEU A 591 -28.26 -1.71 26.35
N LEU A 592 -27.35 -1.03 25.66
CA LEU A 592 -26.80 0.24 26.12
C LEU A 592 -27.80 1.39 26.03
N MET A 593 -28.71 1.41 25.04
CA MET A 593 -29.83 2.36 25.02
C MET A 593 -30.75 2.16 26.22
N CYS A 594 -31.03 0.92 26.63
CA CYS A 594 -31.73 0.66 27.90
C CYS A 594 -30.93 1.19 29.11
N MET A 595 -29.60 1.05 29.13
CA MET A 595 -28.74 1.64 30.17
C MET A 595 -28.82 3.18 30.20
N ARG A 596 -28.75 3.85 29.04
CA ARG A 596 -28.93 5.30 28.92
C ARG A 596 -30.32 5.75 29.38
N LYS A 597 -31.35 4.94 29.16
CA LYS A 597 -32.69 5.18 29.69
C LYS A 597 -32.74 5.06 31.22
N LEU A 598 -32.03 4.12 31.84
CA LEU A 598 -31.85 4.08 33.31
C LEU A 598 -31.16 5.37 33.82
N GLN A 599 -30.14 5.85 33.11
CA GLN A 599 -29.46 7.13 33.38
C GLN A 599 -30.33 8.38 33.06
N ARG A 600 -31.58 8.20 32.63
CA ARG A 600 -32.52 9.28 32.22
C ARG A 600 -32.01 10.18 31.08
N TRP A 601 -31.23 9.63 30.15
CA TRP A 601 -30.90 10.35 28.93
C TRP A 601 -32.15 10.61 28.09
N VAL A 602 -32.20 11.78 27.45
CA VAL A 602 -33.26 12.15 26.50
C VAL A 602 -33.22 11.20 25.28
N PRO A 603 -34.36 10.77 24.71
CA PRO A 603 -34.40 9.83 23.57
C PRO A 603 -33.47 10.19 22.41
N ALA A 604 -33.44 11.46 21.99
CA ALA A 604 -32.56 11.93 20.94
C ALA A 604 -31.06 11.63 21.21
N CYS A 605 -30.61 11.70 22.48
CA CYS A 605 -29.21 11.52 22.85
C CYS A 605 -28.76 10.06 22.75
N TYR A 606 -29.55 9.11 23.28
CA TYR A 606 -29.18 7.69 23.22
C TYR A 606 -29.42 7.08 21.83
N VAL A 607 -30.37 7.60 21.06
CA VAL A 607 -30.52 7.26 19.63
C VAL A 607 -29.32 7.77 18.82
N ALA A 608 -28.84 8.99 19.07
CA ALA A 608 -27.65 9.52 18.40
C ALA A 608 -26.37 8.74 18.77
N GLU A 609 -26.21 8.32 20.04
CA GLU A 609 -25.10 7.44 20.46
C GLU A 609 -25.17 6.09 19.72
N PHE A 610 -26.34 5.46 19.65
CA PHE A 610 -26.54 4.21 18.92
C PHE A 610 -26.21 4.35 17.43
N GLN A 611 -26.72 5.39 16.76
CA GLN A 611 -26.46 5.68 15.35
C GLN A 611 -24.96 5.89 15.06
N ARG A 612 -24.22 6.52 15.99
CA ARG A 612 -22.76 6.70 15.88
C ARG A 612 -22.00 5.37 15.82
N PHE A 613 -22.48 4.33 16.50
CA PHE A 613 -21.87 2.98 16.45
C PHE A 613 -22.40 2.12 15.29
N ALA A 614 -23.65 2.32 14.87
CA ALA A 614 -24.22 1.68 13.69
C ALA A 614 -23.47 2.09 12.41
N GLY A 615 -23.26 3.40 12.23
CA GLY A 615 -22.68 4.00 11.03
C GLY A 615 -23.73 4.26 9.94
N GLN A 616 -23.47 5.24 9.08
CA GLN A 616 -24.44 5.73 8.06
C GLN A 616 -24.79 4.72 6.94
N GLY A 617 -24.19 3.53 6.93
CA GLY A 617 -24.36 2.51 5.89
C GLY A 617 -24.69 1.10 6.41
N SER A 618 -25.09 0.94 7.67
CA SER A 618 -25.66 -0.32 8.14
C SER A 618 -27.16 -0.33 7.85
N GLU A 619 -27.75 -1.46 7.44
CA GLU A 619 -29.19 -1.63 7.13
C GLU A 619 -30.15 -1.15 8.24
N VAL A 620 -29.63 -0.90 9.45
CA VAL A 620 -30.28 -0.26 10.59
C VAL A 620 -30.84 1.14 10.28
N VAL A 621 -30.37 1.83 9.23
CA VAL A 621 -30.79 3.21 8.87
C VAL A 621 -32.13 3.23 8.12
N SER A 622 -33.22 2.94 8.84
CA SER A 622 -34.50 3.68 8.79
C SER A 622 -35.62 2.90 9.51
N ALA A 623 -35.84 1.63 9.15
CA ALA A 623 -36.84 0.78 9.80
C ALA A 623 -36.35 0.10 11.10
N PRO A 624 -35.17 -0.57 11.15
CA PRO A 624 -34.77 -1.32 12.35
C PRO A 624 -34.49 -0.44 13.57
N ALA A 625 -34.02 0.79 13.36
CA ALA A 625 -33.82 1.76 14.44
C ALA A 625 -35.15 2.17 15.13
N ALA A 626 -36.27 2.16 14.40
CA ALA A 626 -37.60 2.43 14.98
C ALA A 626 -38.05 1.29 15.90
N HIS A 627 -37.86 0.02 15.49
CA HIS A 627 -38.16 -1.14 16.33
C HIS A 627 -37.32 -1.17 17.61
N ILE A 628 -36.01 -0.85 17.51
CA ILE A 628 -35.12 -0.74 18.67
C ILE A 628 -35.54 0.41 19.59
N SER A 629 -35.89 1.58 19.03
CA SER A 629 -36.34 2.73 19.82
C SER A 629 -37.66 2.42 20.54
N HIS A 630 -38.65 1.81 19.86
CA HIS A 630 -39.91 1.39 20.46
C HIS A 630 -39.72 0.35 21.58
N PHE A 631 -38.82 -0.63 21.39
CA PHE A 631 -38.44 -1.55 22.45
C PHE A 631 -37.87 -0.82 23.67
N VAL A 632 -36.91 0.09 23.46
CA VAL A 632 -36.30 0.90 24.53
C VAL A 632 -37.35 1.80 25.20
N GLU A 633 -38.30 2.38 24.46
CA GLU A 633 -39.43 3.15 25.00
C GLU A 633 -40.36 2.29 25.87
N SER A 634 -40.62 1.04 25.48
CA SER A 634 -41.42 0.08 26.25
C SER A 634 -40.71 -0.48 27.50
N PHE A 635 -39.37 -0.44 27.55
CA PHE A 635 -38.57 -0.98 28.66
C PHE A 635 -38.81 -0.21 29.97
N LYS A 636 -39.23 -0.90 31.03
CA LYS A 636 -39.50 -0.29 32.35
C LYS A 636 -38.26 -0.34 33.26
N PRO A 637 -37.72 0.81 33.71
CA PRO A 637 -36.57 0.86 34.62
C PRO A 637 -36.72 0.04 35.90
N ASP A 638 -37.94 -0.03 36.43
CA ASP A 638 -38.26 -0.67 37.72
C ASP A 638 -38.02 -2.20 37.74
N ILE A 639 -37.83 -2.83 36.57
CA ILE A 639 -37.47 -4.24 36.44
C ILE A 639 -36.01 -4.50 36.90
N VAL A 640 -35.16 -3.46 36.93
CA VAL A 640 -33.75 -3.55 37.32
C VAL A 640 -33.59 -3.43 38.84
N THR A 641 -33.86 -4.54 39.54
CA THR A 641 -33.64 -4.64 40.99
C THR A 641 -32.14 -4.71 41.34
N ALA A 642 -31.61 -3.71 42.05
CA ALA A 642 -30.24 -3.71 42.59
C ALA A 642 -30.22 -3.09 44.00
N GLU A 643 -29.41 -3.63 44.91
CA GLU A 643 -29.18 -3.03 46.23
C GLU A 643 -28.53 -1.66 46.09
N MET A 644 -29.22 -0.58 46.51
CA MET A 644 -28.75 0.81 46.28
C MET A 644 -27.39 1.13 46.89
N SER A 645 -26.99 0.43 47.94
CA SER A 645 -25.66 0.53 48.57
C SER A 645 -24.51 0.08 47.66
N ARG A 646 -24.81 -0.66 46.58
CA ARG A 646 -23.83 -1.21 45.63
C ARG A 646 -23.99 -0.64 44.21
N VAL A 647 -24.59 0.55 44.05
CA VAL A 647 -24.78 1.17 42.72
C VAL A 647 -23.72 2.26 42.49
N PRO A 648 -23.01 2.29 41.33
CA PRO A 648 -22.01 3.30 40.99
C PRO A 648 -22.55 4.74 41.00
N GLU A 649 -21.67 5.70 41.20
CA GLU A 649 -22.02 7.12 41.32
C GLU A 649 -22.58 7.71 40.01
N TRP A 650 -22.13 7.25 38.85
CA TRP A 650 -22.65 7.67 37.55
C TRP A 650 -24.13 7.28 37.28
N LEU A 651 -24.79 6.58 38.22
CA LEU A 651 -26.17 6.10 38.12
C LEU A 651 -27.10 6.69 39.20
N ASP A 652 -26.88 7.95 39.58
CA ASP A 652 -27.67 8.69 40.58
C ASP A 652 -29.20 8.71 40.32
N SER A 653 -29.63 8.54 39.08
CA SER A 653 -31.05 8.46 38.70
C SER A 653 -31.81 7.33 39.40
N LEU A 654 -31.16 6.18 39.66
CA LEU A 654 -31.75 5.05 40.37
C LEU A 654 -31.84 5.31 41.89
N ARG A 655 -30.83 5.96 42.48
CA ARG A 655 -30.88 6.44 43.87
C ARG A 655 -32.05 7.39 44.09
N ALA A 656 -32.30 8.28 43.12
CA ALA A 656 -33.42 9.23 43.13
C ALA A 656 -34.82 8.63 42.86
N MET A 657 -34.91 7.39 42.36
CA MET A 657 -36.18 6.66 42.24
C MET A 657 -36.49 5.90 43.53
N ALA A 658 -35.49 5.22 44.10
CA ALA A 658 -35.67 4.44 45.30
C ALA A 658 -35.90 5.28 46.56
N SER A 659 -35.37 6.51 46.64
CA SER A 659 -35.73 7.45 47.71
C SER A 659 -37.21 7.86 47.68
N ARG A 660 -37.83 7.88 46.48
CA ARG A 660 -39.26 8.16 46.32
C ARG A 660 -40.14 6.96 46.65
N SER A 661 -39.73 5.74 46.28
CA SER A 661 -40.47 4.53 46.69
C SER A 661 -40.38 4.34 48.20
N ALA A 662 -39.20 4.47 48.81
CA ALA A 662 -39.05 4.44 50.27
C ALA A 662 -39.91 5.51 50.96
N SER A 663 -39.93 6.76 50.46
CA SER A 663 -40.81 7.82 51.00
C SER A 663 -42.31 7.50 50.86
N ALA A 664 -42.71 6.83 49.77
CA ALA A 664 -44.10 6.41 49.55
C ALA A 664 -44.49 5.19 50.43
N GLU A 665 -43.56 4.28 50.69
CA GLU A 665 -43.70 3.17 51.65
C GLU A 665 -43.85 3.73 53.07
N GLN A 666 -42.97 4.65 53.48
CA GLN A 666 -43.02 5.34 54.78
C GLN A 666 -44.35 6.11 54.95
N ALA A 667 -44.84 6.78 53.90
CA ALA A 667 -46.12 7.48 53.92
C ALA A 667 -47.35 6.54 53.94
N ARG A 668 -47.18 5.25 53.58
CA ARG A 668 -48.21 4.21 53.73
C ARG A 668 -48.21 3.62 55.14
N THR A 669 -47.04 3.34 55.73
CA THR A 669 -46.94 2.83 57.10
C THR A 669 -47.34 3.88 58.14
N VAL A 670 -46.91 5.14 57.99
CA VAL A 670 -47.33 6.26 58.86
C VAL A 670 -48.84 6.58 58.75
N ARG A 671 -49.53 6.10 57.70
CA ARG A 671 -50.99 6.17 57.58
C ARG A 671 -51.74 5.02 58.25
N ALA A 672 -51.06 3.94 58.61
CA ALA A 672 -51.63 2.83 59.37
C ALA A 672 -51.54 3.09 60.88
N ASP A 673 -50.40 3.59 61.34
CA ASP A 673 -50.11 3.82 62.77
C ASP A 673 -50.03 5.33 63.09
N GLY A 674 -51.15 5.96 63.47
CA GLY A 674 -51.10 7.42 63.74
C GLY A 674 -52.38 8.20 64.06
N PHE A 675 -53.45 7.58 64.57
CA PHE A 675 -54.59 8.35 65.11
C PHE A 675 -54.40 8.60 66.62
N GLY A 676 -53.90 9.78 67.01
CA GLY A 676 -53.84 10.16 68.42
C GLY A 676 -53.01 11.40 68.80
N GLY A 677 -53.69 12.52 69.06
CA GLY A 677 -53.38 13.40 70.20
C GLY A 677 -52.31 14.51 70.10
N SER A 678 -52.80 15.75 69.97
CA SER A 678 -52.33 16.98 70.68
C SER A 678 -50.86 17.48 70.58
N THR A 679 -50.70 18.57 69.83
CA THR A 679 -49.72 19.70 69.94
C THR A 679 -49.88 20.52 71.26
N PRO A 680 -49.09 21.59 71.60
CA PRO A 680 -48.08 22.38 70.82
C PRO A 680 -46.72 22.64 71.55
N LEU A 681 -45.66 23.21 70.95
CA LEU A 681 -45.42 24.65 70.63
C LEU A 681 -44.17 24.85 69.72
N GLY A 682 -44.07 26.01 69.06
CA GLY A 682 -43.15 26.34 67.94
C GLY A 682 -41.63 26.31 68.21
N VAL A 683 -40.75 26.71 67.29
CA VAL A 683 -40.82 27.69 66.16
C VAL A 683 -39.78 27.19 65.09
N HIS A 684 -39.90 27.35 63.75
CA HIS A 684 -39.98 28.62 63.02
C HIS A 684 -40.57 28.60 61.57
N SER A 685 -39.72 28.69 60.52
CA SER A 685 -40.02 29.31 59.22
C SER A 685 -40.17 28.35 58.02
N ALA A 686 -41.10 28.64 57.12
CA ALA A 686 -41.28 28.01 55.79
C ALA A 686 -41.82 29.02 54.74
N PRO A 687 -41.54 28.85 53.42
CA PRO A 687 -42.25 29.53 52.34
C PRO A 687 -43.31 28.65 51.64
N ARG A 688 -44.18 29.29 50.86
CA ARG A 688 -45.50 28.77 50.42
C ARG A 688 -45.53 28.12 49.03
N THR A 689 -46.48 27.19 48.89
CA THR A 689 -47.34 26.83 47.73
C THR A 689 -47.70 27.98 46.76
N LEU A 690 -48.11 27.86 45.48
CA LEU A 690 -48.71 26.84 44.54
C LEU A 690 -48.61 27.46 43.08
N PRO A 691 -49.26 27.01 41.96
CA PRO A 691 -49.76 25.71 41.48
C PRO A 691 -49.30 25.34 40.02
N PHE A 692 -49.84 24.24 39.47
CA PHE A 692 -49.92 23.90 38.03
C PHE A 692 -51.02 24.71 37.31
N ASP A 693 -50.87 25.01 36.01
CA ASP A 693 -51.80 24.49 34.98
C ASP A 693 -51.31 24.67 33.51
N ARG A 694 -51.96 23.99 32.56
CA ARG A 694 -51.67 24.02 31.11
C ARG A 694 -52.26 25.24 30.40
N LEU A 695 -51.63 25.70 29.32
CA LEU A 695 -52.33 26.12 28.09
C LEU A 695 -51.41 26.09 26.86
N THR A 696 -52.03 26.03 25.70
CA THR A 696 -51.46 25.77 24.36
C THR A 696 -51.17 27.07 23.59
N SER A 697 -50.08 27.08 22.81
CA SER A 697 -50.02 27.79 21.53
C SER A 697 -48.86 27.27 20.67
N GLU A 698 -49.15 26.93 19.41
CA GLU A 698 -48.13 26.82 18.37
C GLU A 698 -47.59 28.22 18.06
N GLU A 699 -46.29 28.35 17.77
CA GLU A 699 -45.79 29.18 16.66
C GLU A 699 -44.35 28.76 16.30
N PRO A 700 -43.92 28.90 15.04
CA PRO A 700 -42.62 28.43 14.58
C PRO A 700 -41.54 29.52 14.75
N PHE A 701 -40.28 29.12 14.95
CA PHE A 701 -39.16 30.05 14.80
C PHE A 701 -38.06 29.54 13.87
N ASP A 702 -37.54 30.47 13.08
CA ASP A 702 -36.87 30.25 11.80
C ASP A 702 -35.35 30.07 11.93
N ARG A 703 -34.71 29.58 10.86
CA ARG A 703 -33.26 29.52 10.71
C ARG A 703 -32.67 30.94 10.61
N ARG A 704 -31.72 31.27 11.50
CA ARG A 704 -30.53 32.08 11.15
C ARG A 704 -29.45 32.03 12.24
N GLU A 705 -28.24 31.71 11.77
CA GLU A 705 -26.87 32.09 12.17
C GLU A 705 -26.47 32.50 13.61
N THR A 706 -25.18 32.24 13.90
CA THR A 706 -24.41 32.55 15.14
C THR A 706 -24.77 31.70 16.37
N ASP A 707 -23.84 31.20 17.20
CA ASP A 707 -22.44 31.60 17.45
C ASP A 707 -21.46 30.41 17.52
N ALA A 708 -20.35 30.48 16.76
CA ALA A 708 -19.21 29.57 16.93
C ALA A 708 -18.34 29.90 18.17
N THR A 709 -18.63 31.03 18.81
CA THR A 709 -17.81 31.68 19.84
C THR A 709 -18.01 31.07 21.24
N ALA A 710 -19.22 30.55 21.52
CA ALA A 710 -19.59 29.96 22.82
C ALA A 710 -18.89 28.61 23.10
N LEU A 711 -18.69 27.78 22.08
CA LEU A 711 -18.00 26.49 22.21
C LEU A 711 -16.52 26.63 22.60
N THR A 712 -15.86 27.69 22.14
CA THR A 712 -14.48 28.03 22.54
C THR A 712 -14.37 28.61 23.96
N ALA A 713 -15.43 29.22 24.49
CA ALA A 713 -15.46 29.67 25.89
C ALA A 713 -15.61 28.47 26.85
N TRP A 714 -16.60 27.59 26.58
CA TRP A 714 -16.85 26.38 27.37
C TRP A 714 -15.63 25.42 27.43
N ALA A 715 -14.82 25.37 26.37
CA ALA A 715 -13.62 24.55 26.32
C ALA A 715 -12.45 25.08 27.18
N ARG A 716 -12.46 26.34 27.62
CA ARG A 716 -11.38 26.92 28.45
C ARG A 716 -11.61 26.75 29.95
N GLU A 717 -12.84 26.91 30.43
CA GLU A 717 -13.14 26.84 31.88
C GLU A 717 -12.92 25.46 32.51
N ARG A 718 -12.80 24.39 31.72
CA ARG A 718 -12.67 23.01 32.23
C ARG A 718 -11.24 22.46 32.31
N VAL A 719 -10.23 23.27 31.97
CA VAL A 719 -8.81 22.90 32.07
C VAL A 719 -8.21 23.30 33.42
N ASP A 720 -8.77 24.30 34.10
CA ASP A 720 -8.22 24.88 35.33
C ASP A 720 -8.71 24.21 36.64
N SER A 721 -9.45 23.09 36.56
CA SER A 721 -10.07 22.43 37.73
C SER A 721 -9.73 20.94 37.88
N ALA A 722 -8.43 20.58 37.83
CA ALA A 722 -7.94 19.25 38.16
C ALA A 722 -7.09 19.27 39.45
N PRO A 723 -7.38 18.43 40.48
CA PRO A 723 -6.65 18.45 41.74
C PRO A 723 -5.25 17.83 41.64
N ALA A 724 -4.31 18.37 42.42
CA ALA A 724 -2.89 18.03 42.37
C ALA A 724 -2.53 16.68 43.03
N ALA A 725 -1.54 16.00 42.48
CA ALA A 725 -0.88 14.85 43.10
C ALA A 725 0.29 15.31 44.03
N PRO A 726 0.55 14.61 45.15
CA PRO A 726 1.51 15.08 46.16
C PRO A 726 2.97 14.90 45.75
N GLN A 727 3.77 15.94 45.96
CA GLN A 727 5.24 15.89 45.88
C GLN A 727 5.83 15.66 47.28
N ALA A 728 6.69 14.65 47.42
CA ALA A 728 7.56 14.50 48.58
C ALA A 728 8.83 13.72 48.20
N PHE A 729 9.94 14.43 47.95
CA PHE A 729 11.19 14.34 48.71
C PHE A 729 12.26 15.23 48.06
N ALA A 730 12.93 16.04 48.89
CA ALA A 730 13.94 16.99 48.44
C ALA A 730 15.37 16.52 48.79
N GLN A 731 16.29 16.80 47.86
CA GLN A 731 17.68 17.21 48.05
C GLN A 731 18.44 16.76 49.32
N THR A 732 19.55 16.06 49.11
CA THR A 732 20.84 16.47 49.72
C THR A 732 22.02 16.00 48.87
N SER A 733 23.03 16.85 48.74
CA SER A 733 24.22 16.66 47.89
C SER A 733 25.48 16.46 48.74
N LEU A 734 26.39 15.56 48.35
CA LEU A 734 27.80 15.52 48.78
C LEU A 734 28.66 14.69 47.79
N HIS A 735 29.90 15.10 47.56
CA HIS A 735 30.93 14.54 46.65
C HIS A 735 32.32 14.66 47.32
N PRO A 736 33.43 14.04 46.81
CA PRO A 736 33.55 12.89 45.90
C PRO A 736 34.13 11.65 46.65
N PRO A 737 35.45 11.29 46.76
CA PRO A 737 36.69 11.61 46.01
C PRO A 737 37.09 10.49 45.01
N LEU A 738 38.36 10.02 44.99
CA LEU A 738 38.98 9.10 44.00
C LEU A 738 40.13 8.24 44.61
N SER A 739 40.47 7.13 43.93
CA SER A 739 41.72 6.32 44.04
C SER A 739 41.91 5.51 45.35
N SER A 740 42.67 4.40 45.42
CA SER A 740 43.65 3.80 44.51
C SER A 740 43.85 2.29 44.80
N SER A 741 43.88 1.40 43.80
CA SER A 741 44.55 0.07 43.85
C SER A 741 44.76 -0.51 42.45
N LEU A 742 46.00 -0.49 41.96
CA LEU A 742 46.51 -1.38 40.90
C LEU A 742 47.08 -2.65 41.56
N GLN A 743 47.33 -3.69 40.75
CA GLN A 743 48.00 -4.96 41.12
C GLN A 743 47.10 -5.93 41.94
N ALA A 744 47.12 -7.25 41.74
CA ALA A 744 48.03 -8.14 40.99
C ALA A 744 47.29 -9.34 40.35
N LEU A 745 48.04 -10.29 39.73
CA LEU A 745 47.61 -11.49 38.98
C LEU A 745 47.00 -11.19 37.59
N ALA A 746 47.73 -11.01 36.48
CA ALA A 746 49.10 -11.37 36.08
C ALA A 746 49.36 -12.86 35.73
N LEU A 747 49.65 -13.09 34.42
CA LEU A 747 50.37 -14.23 33.80
C LEU A 747 49.63 -15.60 33.83
N GLU A 748 49.68 -16.48 32.82
CA GLU A 748 50.47 -16.67 31.58
C GLU A 748 49.51 -17.00 30.39
N GLY A 749 49.84 -17.11 29.10
CA GLY A 749 51.07 -16.94 28.33
C GLY A 749 51.02 -17.76 27.00
N LEU A 750 51.19 -17.08 25.84
CA LEU A 750 51.80 -17.57 24.57
C LEU A 750 51.28 -18.90 23.91
N THR A 751 50.48 -18.86 22.82
CA THR A 751 50.85 -18.82 21.36
C THR A 751 51.06 -20.17 20.63
N MET A 752 50.83 -20.14 19.29
CA MET A 752 51.15 -21.13 18.23
C MET A 752 50.10 -22.22 17.89
N GLY A 753 49.81 -22.36 16.59
CA GLY A 753 49.36 -23.61 15.94
C GLY A 753 50.56 -24.32 15.27
N PRO A 754 50.44 -25.07 14.15
CA PRO A 754 49.25 -25.45 13.36
C PRO A 754 49.22 -26.98 13.03
N THR A 755 48.49 -27.39 11.96
CA THR A 755 48.57 -28.70 11.23
C THR A 755 48.20 -29.98 12.02
N MET A 756 47.81 -31.14 11.46
CA MET A 756 47.21 -31.67 10.21
C MET A 756 47.33 -33.23 10.36
N VAL A 757 46.55 -34.04 9.61
CA VAL A 757 46.82 -35.48 9.27
C VAL A 757 46.34 -36.60 10.22
N LEU A 758 45.45 -37.48 9.68
CA LEU A 758 45.20 -38.95 9.86
C LEU A 758 45.16 -39.56 11.30
N HIS A 759 44.25 -40.49 11.63
CA HIS A 759 44.16 -41.82 11.00
C HIS A 759 42.82 -42.57 11.25
N GLU A 760 42.49 -43.48 10.32
CA GLU A 760 41.51 -44.59 10.42
C GLU A 760 41.99 -45.70 11.39
N PRO A 761 41.14 -46.63 11.89
CA PRO A 761 40.40 -47.67 11.10
C PRO A 761 38.94 -47.88 11.56
N GLY A 762 38.09 -48.75 10.98
CA GLY A 762 38.19 -49.69 9.84
C GLY A 762 37.22 -50.88 10.05
N GLU A 763 36.78 -51.55 8.96
CA GLU A 763 35.99 -52.81 8.93
C GLU A 763 34.53 -52.77 9.48
N VAL A 764 33.51 -53.52 8.99
CA VAL A 764 33.44 -54.53 7.90
C VAL A 764 32.01 -54.72 7.31
N ASP A 765 31.95 -54.88 5.98
CA ASP A 765 31.09 -55.76 5.14
C ASP A 765 29.54 -55.66 4.97
N ARG A 766 29.11 -56.05 3.75
CA ARG A 766 27.78 -56.55 3.26
C ARG A 766 26.57 -55.60 3.11
N SER A 767 26.14 -55.26 1.89
CA SER A 767 25.29 -56.03 0.91
C SER A 767 23.81 -56.09 1.33
N GLU A 768 22.80 -55.82 0.50
CA GLU A 768 22.54 -56.31 -0.88
C GLU A 768 21.51 -55.44 -1.65
N ASN A 769 21.56 -55.53 -3.00
CA ASN A 769 20.46 -55.63 -4.00
C ASN A 769 19.25 -54.65 -4.01
N ALA A 770 18.65 -54.32 -5.16
CA ALA A 770 19.04 -54.41 -6.58
C ALA A 770 18.10 -53.53 -7.42
#